data_AF-A0AAU6UIU0-F1
#
_entry.id   AF-A0AAU6UIU0-F1
#
_cell.length_a   1.000
_cell.length_b   1.000
_cell.length_c   1.000
_cell.angle_alpha   90.00
_cell.angle_beta   90.00
_cell.angle_gamma   90.00
#
_symmetry.space_group_name_H-M   'P 1'
#
loop_
_entity.id
_entity.type
_entity.pdbx_description
1 polymer ?
#
loop_
_entity_poly.entity_id
_entity_poly.type
_entity_poly.pdbx_seq_one_letter_code
_entity_poly.pdbx_strand_id
1 'polypeptide(L)'
;MSKKSLIELLKNSPSVTQSQASIEATVPLLDHEFSLYHIKQVTFDEDSPRKEAFENVLNALAIEGVIFTYLLLGNKTQVDFYFGIAKNKKYQGTLPLDMDDIGQTILKPSLEGNFRGSMVEKLDKTPRKHVRDMITRFTHVSKLEGVPNVNEDNEQFQGVDRLVDIMSGDEFCLAVLADPLSLLEINKIENELHGIYDKLMPLAKKSIQTSENEAKTTGEAEGQTVTDSTGTNDSLSVTHNTGKSVSVTQGTSESGSSKQTSKSSAETDHDKHRSGSEANSKGTTVSKAIAINTGTNSSTQNGTSSSESREFTDKNVQEWLNYIDEVLLKRVQLGKNKGLYLSNIYLLANTVASVLKLGNTARSIFSGAEVNKSPLQIRTVTDKNEIDSVRNFQLPVLKNRQVEQTTITNSENQLALLLSKSPFNRYACNWLSTKELSVVAGLPQKEVVGLTLKEEVEFGLNVNQQIDEQNRLFLGSLVKSGLVQPMDVFIDKRELDKHIFIAGVTGSGKTTTCHRLLESAQMPFLVIEPAKTEYRVLTKKNKDILIFTLGNDNLAPFRLNPFEFFPHENITARVDMIKASIEAAFDMEAAIPQLIEAAIYRCYEVKGWNIATSKNSLYTNPFDDGVYAFPTLSDLVNMTEVVVSDQGFDDRLKQDYIGSIKARLQGLLIGAKGLMLDTPRSINFSDLVKRNVILELEEIRNPSEKSLIMGFVLANLNEAIRANHQQYQQRGEKFRHITLIEEAHRLLAKFEPGDSSNKKQGVETFADMLAEVRKYGESLIIVDQIPNKLTPEVLKNTNTKIIHKLFAQDDKEAVGNTMALSDEQKDFLSHLEPGRVILSSSGMNKPLQVQIKELVSTTTEQEVDPEKIRHIALQYYAETYSGGLIQGLELLERKPSASDVADFLQGAVAESWYLAVGKAKDKKDLIDYINRFGWQFMRQYIDLTCYYQTSEEDSQTRAQCLKDFLEKLSCNSQERITSNLNEAFRIGLKVKY
;
A
#
# COMPACT_ATOMS: atom_id res chain seq x y z
N MET A 1 -37.02 -3.74 -58.80
CA MET A 1 -36.10 -4.76 -58.27
C MET A 1 -36.96 -5.90 -57.72
N SER A 2 -36.70 -7.16 -58.09
CA SER A 2 -37.48 -8.29 -57.57
C SER A 2 -37.25 -8.44 -56.07
N LYS A 3 -38.32 -8.71 -55.31
CA LYS A 3 -38.24 -8.97 -53.86
C LYS A 3 -37.51 -10.31 -53.67
N LYS A 4 -36.24 -10.29 -53.24
CA LYS A 4 -35.47 -11.49 -52.93
C LYS A 4 -36.05 -12.18 -51.69
N SER A 5 -36.15 -13.50 -51.71
CA SER A 5 -36.53 -14.29 -50.53
C SER A 5 -35.39 -14.29 -49.49
N LEU A 6 -35.68 -14.52 -48.20
CA LEU A 6 -34.64 -14.61 -47.16
C LEU A 6 -33.57 -15.66 -47.52
N ILE A 7 -33.98 -16.80 -48.08
CA ILE A 7 -33.08 -17.87 -48.52
C ILE A 7 -32.13 -17.40 -49.62
N GLU A 8 -32.62 -16.64 -50.60
CA GLU A 8 -31.78 -16.06 -51.65
C GLU A 8 -30.78 -15.06 -51.08
N LEU A 9 -31.14 -14.32 -50.04
CA LEU A 9 -30.25 -13.41 -49.34
C LEU A 9 -29.18 -14.14 -48.51
N LEU A 10 -29.53 -15.28 -47.90
CA LEU A 10 -28.58 -16.12 -47.14
C LEU A 10 -27.64 -16.93 -48.05
N LYS A 11 -28.08 -17.29 -49.27
CA LYS A 11 -27.29 -18.08 -50.25
C LYS A 11 -26.36 -17.25 -51.12
N ASN A 12 -26.76 -16.04 -51.46
CA ASN A 12 -25.82 -15.12 -52.10
C ASN A 12 -24.84 -14.64 -51.03
N SER A 13 -23.53 -14.68 -51.32
CA SER A 13 -22.55 -13.97 -50.49
C SER A 13 -23.11 -12.57 -50.23
N PRO A 14 -23.15 -12.08 -48.96
CA PRO A 14 -23.77 -10.81 -48.62
C PRO A 14 -22.96 -9.68 -49.26
N SER A 15 -23.15 -9.47 -50.56
CA SER A 15 -22.85 -8.25 -51.25
C SER A 15 -23.80 -7.24 -50.63
N VAL A 16 -23.24 -6.44 -49.73
CA VAL A 16 -23.92 -5.40 -48.98
C VAL A 16 -24.55 -4.44 -49.99
N THR A 17 -25.76 -4.76 -50.44
CA THR A 17 -26.61 -3.81 -51.15
C THR A 17 -27.29 -3.01 -50.05
N GLN A 18 -26.52 -2.17 -49.35
CA GLN A 18 -27.09 -1.22 -48.40
C GLN A 18 -27.85 -0.19 -49.22
N SER A 19 -29.18 -0.24 -49.19
CA SER A 19 -29.94 0.99 -49.41
C SER A 19 -29.41 2.01 -48.41
N GLN A 20 -28.91 3.15 -48.87
CA GLN A 20 -28.56 4.28 -47.99
C GLN A 20 -29.83 4.69 -47.24
N ALA A 21 -30.01 4.14 -46.04
CA ALA A 21 -31.11 4.51 -45.17
C ALA A 21 -30.82 5.93 -44.69
N SER A 22 -31.71 6.86 -45.02
CA SER A 22 -31.53 8.27 -44.69
C SER A 22 -31.56 8.50 -43.19
N ILE A 23 -30.56 9.17 -42.64
CA ILE A 23 -30.42 9.44 -41.19
C ILE A 23 -31.08 10.77 -40.83
N GLU A 24 -31.77 10.82 -39.69
CA GLU A 24 -32.39 12.03 -39.15
C GLU A 24 -31.35 13.06 -38.69
N ALA A 25 -31.69 14.35 -38.75
CA ALA A 25 -30.84 15.39 -38.20
C ALA A 25 -30.72 15.23 -36.67
N THR A 26 -29.50 15.36 -36.16
CA THR A 26 -29.19 15.21 -34.73
C THR A 26 -29.74 16.39 -33.92
N VAL A 27 -30.38 16.09 -32.80
CA VAL A 27 -30.76 17.12 -31.82
C VAL A 27 -29.56 17.39 -30.92
N PRO A 28 -29.08 18.65 -30.80
CA PRO A 28 -27.90 18.96 -30.02
C PRO A 28 -28.12 18.66 -28.53
N LEU A 29 -27.08 18.12 -27.89
CA LEU A 29 -27.04 17.91 -26.44
C LEU A 29 -26.62 19.19 -25.73
N LEU A 30 -27.33 19.53 -24.65
CA LEU A 30 -26.96 20.62 -23.77
C LEU A 30 -25.82 20.17 -22.85
N ASP A 31 -25.05 21.14 -22.33
CA ASP A 31 -23.86 20.84 -21.55
C ASP A 31 -24.14 20.06 -20.25
N HIS A 32 -25.36 20.11 -19.70
CA HIS A 32 -25.77 19.35 -18.50
C HIS A 32 -26.39 17.99 -18.84
N GLU A 33 -26.52 17.64 -20.12
CA GLU A 33 -27.13 16.39 -20.57
C GLU A 33 -26.09 15.31 -20.92
N PHE A 34 -24.83 15.53 -20.54
CA PHE A 34 -23.80 14.51 -20.58
C PHE A 34 -22.71 14.78 -19.52
N SER A 35 -22.06 13.72 -19.06
CA SER A 35 -20.99 13.78 -18.07
C SER A 35 -19.87 12.85 -18.48
N LEU A 36 -18.63 13.30 -18.29
CA LEU A 36 -17.41 12.57 -18.64
C LEU A 36 -16.51 12.46 -17.41
N TYR A 37 -15.89 11.30 -17.25
CA TYR A 37 -14.99 10.95 -16.17
C TYR A 37 -13.67 10.49 -16.77
N HIS A 38 -12.58 11.13 -16.36
CA HIS A 38 -11.23 10.79 -16.78
C HIS A 38 -10.63 9.77 -15.82
N ILE A 39 -10.15 8.65 -16.35
CA ILE A 39 -9.42 7.64 -15.58
C ILE A 39 -7.95 7.98 -15.70
N LYS A 40 -7.35 8.46 -14.60
CA LYS A 40 -5.93 8.84 -14.59
C LYS A 40 -5.02 7.71 -14.12
N GLN A 41 -5.54 6.88 -13.22
CA GLN A 41 -4.79 5.82 -12.59
C GLN A 41 -5.71 4.64 -12.30
N VAL A 42 -5.20 3.44 -12.51
CA VAL A 42 -5.90 2.18 -12.22
C VAL A 42 -4.99 1.32 -11.36
N THR A 43 -5.55 0.73 -10.32
CA THR A 43 -4.81 -0.19 -9.47
C THR A 43 -4.85 -1.58 -10.08
N PHE A 44 -3.75 -2.31 -9.97
CA PHE A 44 -3.62 -3.65 -10.52
C PHE A 44 -3.35 -4.68 -9.43
N ASP A 45 -4.08 -5.78 -9.58
CA ASP A 45 -3.90 -7.06 -8.90
C ASP A 45 -3.85 -8.14 -10.01
N GLU A 46 -2.81 -8.98 -10.00
CA GLU A 46 -2.56 -10.00 -11.05
C GLU A 46 -3.71 -11.01 -11.17
N ASP A 47 -4.41 -11.26 -10.07
CA ASP A 47 -5.47 -12.27 -9.99
C ASP A 47 -6.88 -11.71 -10.30
N SER A 48 -7.02 -10.40 -10.57
CA SER A 48 -8.33 -9.77 -10.72
C SER A 48 -8.88 -9.75 -12.16
N PRO A 49 -10.07 -10.31 -12.43
CA PRO A 49 -10.63 -10.38 -13.78
C PRO A 49 -11.13 -9.00 -14.27
N ARG A 50 -10.31 -8.33 -15.10
CA ARG A 50 -10.59 -6.95 -15.55
C ARG A 50 -11.78 -6.81 -16.51
N LYS A 51 -12.01 -7.80 -17.39
CA LYS A 51 -13.15 -7.76 -18.33
C LYS A 51 -14.47 -7.92 -17.59
N GLU A 52 -14.55 -8.87 -16.65
CA GLU A 52 -15.73 -9.11 -15.84
C GLU A 52 -16.03 -7.92 -14.92
N ALA A 53 -14.99 -7.30 -14.35
CA ALA A 53 -15.11 -6.05 -13.62
C ALA A 53 -15.77 -4.94 -14.47
N PHE A 54 -15.42 -4.86 -15.76
CA PHE A 54 -16.06 -3.89 -16.66
C PHE A 54 -17.48 -4.30 -17.11
N GLU A 55 -17.76 -5.59 -17.29
CA GLU A 55 -19.13 -6.08 -17.52
C GLU A 55 -20.06 -5.67 -16.38
N ASN A 56 -19.58 -5.71 -15.12
CA ASN A 56 -20.34 -5.24 -13.97
C ASN A 56 -20.62 -3.73 -14.02
N VAL A 57 -19.65 -2.92 -14.49
CA VAL A 57 -19.84 -1.48 -14.69
C VAL A 57 -20.94 -1.23 -15.74
N LEU A 58 -20.87 -1.91 -16.89
CA LEU A 58 -21.90 -1.80 -17.92
C LEU A 58 -23.25 -2.27 -17.40
N ASN A 59 -23.33 -3.36 -16.64
CA ASN A 59 -24.60 -3.84 -16.10
C ASN A 59 -25.23 -2.82 -15.12
N ALA A 60 -24.42 -2.18 -14.27
CA ALA A 60 -24.90 -1.10 -13.39
C ALA A 60 -25.42 0.13 -14.15
N LEU A 61 -25.01 0.33 -15.41
CA LEU A 61 -25.40 1.44 -16.28
C LEU A 61 -26.51 1.08 -17.27
N ALA A 62 -27.19 -0.05 -17.09
CA ALA A 62 -28.34 -0.47 -17.90
C ALA A 62 -29.61 0.35 -17.60
N ILE A 63 -29.51 1.67 -17.69
CA ILE A 63 -30.56 2.65 -17.41
C ILE A 63 -31.15 3.11 -18.73
N GLU A 64 -32.43 2.84 -18.95
CA GLU A 64 -33.11 3.25 -20.17
C GLU A 64 -33.03 4.76 -20.39
N GLY A 65 -32.70 5.16 -21.63
CA GLY A 65 -32.55 6.56 -21.99
C GLY A 65 -31.18 7.17 -21.69
N VAL A 66 -30.22 6.37 -21.23
CA VAL A 66 -28.83 6.79 -21.00
C VAL A 66 -27.90 6.04 -21.95
N ILE A 67 -27.16 6.79 -22.76
CA ILE A 67 -26.14 6.26 -23.67
C ILE A 67 -24.81 6.24 -22.93
N PHE A 68 -24.26 5.06 -22.69
CA PHE A 68 -22.88 4.91 -22.25
C PHE A 68 -21.92 5.35 -23.36
N THR A 69 -20.91 6.14 -22.98
CA THR A 69 -19.90 6.70 -23.87
C THR A 69 -18.52 6.34 -23.35
N TYR A 70 -17.72 5.66 -24.17
CA TYR A 70 -16.30 5.43 -23.90
C TYR A 70 -15.46 6.09 -24.99
N LEU A 71 -14.45 6.84 -24.58
CA LEU A 71 -13.56 7.57 -25.49
C LEU A 71 -12.11 7.23 -25.15
N LEU A 72 -11.40 6.71 -26.15
CA LEU A 72 -9.95 6.62 -26.15
C LEU A 72 -9.42 7.76 -27.01
N LEU A 73 -8.87 8.79 -26.38
CA LEU A 73 -8.46 10.02 -27.06
C LEU A 73 -6.92 10.13 -27.08
N GLY A 74 -6.32 9.85 -28.22
CA GLY A 74 -4.89 9.96 -28.42
C GLY A 74 -4.48 11.34 -28.90
N ASN A 75 -3.44 11.89 -28.28
CA ASN A 75 -2.69 13.02 -28.78
C ASN A 75 -1.24 12.60 -29.08
N LYS A 76 -0.39 13.54 -29.51
CA LYS A 76 1.00 13.25 -29.89
C LYS A 76 1.89 12.75 -28.74
N THR A 77 1.47 12.90 -27.49
CA THR A 77 2.26 12.61 -26.29
C THR A 77 1.69 11.50 -25.42
N GLN A 78 0.36 11.34 -25.36
CA GLN A 78 -0.31 10.38 -24.48
C GLN A 78 -1.71 10.03 -25.01
N VAL A 79 -2.33 9.02 -24.41
CA VAL A 79 -3.73 8.65 -24.66
C VAL A 79 -4.54 8.76 -23.37
N ASP A 80 -5.62 9.55 -23.43
CA ASP A 80 -6.53 9.76 -22.32
C ASP A 80 -7.74 8.81 -22.42
N PHE A 81 -8.19 8.30 -21.27
CA PHE A 81 -9.32 7.35 -21.16
C PHE A 81 -10.51 8.03 -20.49
N TYR A 82 -11.60 8.21 -21.24
CA TYR A 82 -12.82 8.81 -20.71
C TYR A 82 -13.99 7.83 -20.73
N PHE A 83 -14.68 7.76 -19.59
CA PHE A 83 -15.95 7.06 -19.43
C PHE A 83 -17.03 8.09 -19.18
N GLY A 84 -18.19 7.91 -19.79
CA GLY A 84 -19.22 8.93 -19.76
C GLY A 84 -20.60 8.38 -20.02
N ILE A 85 -21.55 9.28 -19.82
CA ILE A 85 -22.96 9.03 -20.06
C ILE A 85 -23.56 10.26 -20.74
N ALA A 86 -24.49 10.02 -21.64
CA ALA A 86 -25.20 11.05 -22.37
C ALA A 86 -26.69 10.72 -22.43
N LYS A 87 -27.55 11.73 -22.30
CA LYS A 87 -29.00 11.53 -22.43
C LYS A 87 -29.34 11.13 -23.86
N ASN A 88 -30.11 10.05 -24.02
CA ASN A 88 -30.68 9.67 -25.30
C ASN A 88 -31.81 10.64 -25.68
N LYS A 89 -31.59 11.50 -26.67
CA LYS A 89 -32.58 12.50 -27.10
C LYS A 89 -33.85 11.92 -27.72
N LYS A 90 -33.83 10.65 -28.10
CA LYS A 90 -35.00 9.94 -28.63
C LYS A 90 -35.73 9.13 -27.58
N TYR A 91 -35.24 9.08 -26.34
CA TYR A 91 -35.97 8.46 -25.25
C TYR A 91 -37.18 9.33 -24.88
N GLN A 92 -38.36 8.70 -24.83
CA GLN A 92 -39.62 9.38 -24.57
C GLN A 92 -40.06 9.28 -23.10
N GLY A 93 -39.40 8.43 -22.31
CA GLY A 93 -39.63 8.32 -20.87
C GLY A 93 -38.99 9.46 -20.09
N THR A 94 -39.29 9.50 -18.79
CA THR A 94 -38.65 10.43 -17.85
C THR A 94 -37.50 9.72 -17.16
N LEU A 95 -36.32 10.33 -17.15
CA LEU A 95 -35.18 9.81 -16.43
C LEU A 95 -35.37 10.00 -14.92
N PRO A 96 -34.97 9.03 -14.08
CA PRO A 96 -35.15 9.10 -12.63
C PRO A 96 -34.25 10.14 -11.96
N LEU A 97 -33.10 10.44 -12.58
CA LEU A 97 -32.07 11.36 -12.10
C LEU A 97 -31.51 12.15 -13.30
N ASP A 98 -30.88 13.29 -13.04
CA ASP A 98 -30.15 14.00 -14.08
C ASP A 98 -28.82 13.29 -14.42
N MET A 99 -28.15 13.72 -15.50
CA MET A 99 -26.93 13.06 -15.96
C MET A 99 -25.77 13.23 -14.98
N ASP A 100 -25.68 14.36 -14.30
CA ASP A 100 -24.59 14.62 -13.37
C ASP A 100 -24.73 13.78 -12.09
N ASP A 101 -25.98 13.57 -11.63
CA ASP A 101 -26.33 12.68 -10.52
C ASP A 101 -26.07 11.22 -10.87
N ILE A 102 -26.57 10.71 -12.02
CA ILE A 102 -26.30 9.32 -12.46
C ILE A 102 -24.78 9.09 -12.56
N GLY A 103 -24.04 10.07 -13.08
CA GLY A 103 -22.60 10.00 -13.17
C GLY A 103 -21.94 9.86 -11.79
N GLN A 104 -22.37 10.68 -10.83
CA GLN A 104 -21.76 10.77 -9.51
C GLN A 104 -22.16 9.63 -8.56
N THR A 105 -23.38 9.12 -8.67
CA THR A 105 -23.92 8.10 -7.76
C THR A 105 -23.84 6.69 -8.32
N ILE A 106 -23.72 6.51 -9.64
CA ILE A 106 -23.70 5.20 -10.30
C ILE A 106 -22.40 4.99 -11.06
N LEU A 107 -22.12 5.76 -12.14
CA LEU A 107 -20.96 5.52 -13.00
C LEU A 107 -19.63 5.56 -12.22
N LYS A 108 -19.39 6.64 -11.48
CA LYS A 108 -18.13 6.82 -10.73
C LYS A 108 -17.96 5.74 -9.64
N PRO A 109 -18.93 5.50 -8.75
CA PRO A 109 -18.82 4.42 -7.76
C PRO A 109 -18.69 3.02 -8.38
N SER A 110 -19.37 2.74 -9.51
CA SER A 110 -19.23 1.47 -10.23
C SER A 110 -17.81 1.28 -10.76
N LEU A 111 -17.18 2.32 -11.31
CA LEU A 111 -15.79 2.29 -11.74
C LEU A 111 -14.84 2.11 -10.55
N GLU A 112 -14.96 2.92 -9.50
CA GLU A 112 -14.10 2.85 -8.31
C GLU A 112 -14.29 1.55 -7.50
N GLY A 113 -15.47 0.93 -7.56
CA GLY A 113 -15.78 -0.32 -6.88
C GLY A 113 -15.26 -1.56 -7.60
N ASN A 114 -15.36 -1.59 -8.93
CA ASN A 114 -14.87 -2.70 -9.76
C ASN A 114 -13.36 -2.58 -10.05
N PHE A 115 -12.84 -1.35 -10.18
CA PHE A 115 -11.42 -1.05 -10.30
C PHE A 115 -10.94 -0.36 -9.02
N ARG A 116 -10.86 -1.13 -7.93
CA ARG A 116 -10.56 -0.61 -6.59
C ARG A 116 -9.29 0.21 -6.58
N GLY A 117 -9.34 1.40 -5.98
CA GLY A 117 -8.18 2.31 -5.89
C GLY A 117 -7.92 3.18 -7.12
N SER A 118 -8.71 3.02 -8.18
CA SER A 118 -8.58 3.85 -9.38
C SER A 118 -8.90 5.32 -9.10
N MET A 119 -8.16 6.21 -9.73
CA MET A 119 -8.39 7.65 -9.66
C MET A 119 -9.32 8.08 -10.80
N VAL A 120 -10.59 8.29 -10.45
CA VAL A 120 -11.67 8.66 -11.38
C VAL A 120 -12.10 10.11 -11.14
N GLU A 121 -11.73 10.99 -12.07
CA GLU A 121 -12.01 12.43 -11.98
C GLU A 121 -13.17 12.84 -12.88
N LYS A 122 -14.19 13.50 -12.31
CA LYS A 122 -15.26 14.11 -13.09
C LYS A 122 -14.70 15.33 -13.85
N LEU A 123 -14.97 15.43 -15.15
CA LEU A 123 -14.62 16.62 -15.91
C LEU A 123 -15.60 17.76 -15.64
N ASP A 124 -15.07 18.89 -15.16
CA ASP A 124 -15.82 20.13 -15.03
C ASP A 124 -16.23 20.71 -16.39
N LYS A 125 -17.05 21.76 -16.36
CA LYS A 125 -17.65 22.38 -17.57
C LYS A 125 -16.63 22.69 -18.68
N THR A 126 -15.49 23.30 -18.33
CA THR A 126 -14.48 23.73 -19.32
C THR A 126 -13.71 22.54 -19.92
N PRO A 127 -13.10 21.63 -19.14
CA PRO A 127 -12.46 20.43 -19.70
C PRO A 127 -13.44 19.53 -20.47
N ARG A 128 -14.67 19.35 -19.97
CA ARG A 128 -15.71 18.56 -20.64
C ARG A 128 -16.05 19.11 -22.02
N LYS A 129 -16.20 20.44 -22.13
CA LYS A 129 -16.42 21.11 -23.41
C LYS A 129 -15.22 20.96 -24.34
N HIS A 130 -14.00 21.06 -23.81
CA HIS A 130 -12.78 20.88 -24.59
C HIS A 130 -12.70 19.50 -25.24
N VAL A 131 -13.05 18.42 -24.52
CA VAL A 131 -13.11 17.06 -25.06
C VAL A 131 -14.12 16.96 -26.21
N ARG A 132 -15.34 17.49 -26.04
CA ARG A 132 -16.34 17.55 -27.11
C ARG A 132 -15.81 18.33 -28.34
N ASP A 133 -15.21 19.48 -28.11
CA ASP A 133 -14.66 20.33 -29.17
C ASP A 133 -13.51 19.61 -29.92
N MET A 134 -12.67 18.83 -29.24
CA MET A 134 -11.64 18.00 -29.89
C MET A 134 -12.24 16.96 -30.84
N ILE A 135 -13.29 16.25 -30.42
CA ILE A 135 -13.97 15.25 -31.26
C ILE A 135 -14.51 15.90 -32.54
N THR A 136 -15.02 17.14 -32.46
CA THR A 136 -15.53 17.86 -33.63
C THR A 136 -14.45 18.25 -34.65
N ARG A 137 -13.17 18.33 -34.24
CA ARG A 137 -12.05 18.73 -35.11
C ARG A 137 -11.59 17.62 -36.04
N PHE A 138 -11.84 16.35 -35.70
CA PHE A 138 -11.45 15.23 -36.56
C PHE A 138 -12.20 15.29 -37.89
N THR A 139 -11.42 15.24 -38.98
CA THR A 139 -11.89 15.41 -40.35
C THR A 139 -12.36 14.12 -41.00
N HIS A 140 -11.82 12.98 -40.56
CA HIS A 140 -12.14 11.66 -41.11
C HIS A 140 -12.82 10.81 -40.05
N VAL A 141 -13.97 10.23 -40.40
CA VAL A 141 -14.78 9.38 -39.52
C VAL A 141 -15.07 8.07 -40.22
N SER A 142 -14.73 6.98 -39.56
CA SER A 142 -15.09 5.61 -39.95
C SER A 142 -15.83 4.93 -38.81
N LYS A 143 -16.52 3.86 -39.13
CA LYS A 143 -17.25 3.01 -38.20
C LYS A 143 -16.73 1.58 -38.30
N LEU A 144 -16.54 0.94 -37.17
CA LEU A 144 -16.26 -0.48 -37.07
C LEU A 144 -17.59 -1.21 -36.85
N GLU A 145 -18.13 -1.81 -37.91
CA GLU A 145 -19.39 -2.58 -37.88
C GLU A 145 -19.13 -4.07 -37.68
N GLY A 146 -20.05 -4.77 -37.03
CA GLY A 146 -19.94 -6.20 -36.75
C GLY A 146 -19.87 -6.47 -35.27
N VAL A 147 -19.55 -7.72 -34.90
CA VAL A 147 -19.51 -8.13 -33.49
C VAL A 147 -18.08 -8.55 -33.12
N PRO A 148 -17.47 -7.91 -32.09
CA PRO A 148 -16.22 -8.39 -31.50
C PRO A 148 -16.34 -9.83 -31.01
N ASN A 149 -15.21 -10.53 -30.94
CA ASN A 149 -15.14 -11.88 -30.41
C ASN A 149 -14.30 -11.89 -29.14
N VAL A 150 -14.77 -12.62 -28.13
CA VAL A 150 -14.13 -12.72 -26.81
C VAL A 150 -13.38 -14.04 -26.72
N ASN A 151 -12.05 -13.98 -26.63
CA ASN A 151 -11.22 -15.14 -26.40
C ASN A 151 -10.96 -15.32 -24.90
N GLU A 152 -11.51 -16.39 -24.30
CA GLU A 152 -11.36 -16.70 -22.88
C GLU A 152 -9.95 -17.24 -22.55
N ASP A 153 -9.34 -17.99 -23.47
CA ASP A 153 -8.04 -18.65 -23.23
C ASP A 153 -6.83 -17.72 -23.39
N ASN A 154 -7.00 -16.55 -24.03
CA ASN A 154 -5.89 -15.70 -24.44
C ASN A 154 -6.16 -14.20 -24.19
N GLU A 155 -6.65 -13.90 -22.98
CA GLU A 155 -7.06 -12.55 -22.59
C GLU A 155 -5.95 -11.50 -22.74
N GLN A 156 -4.69 -11.90 -22.56
CA GLN A 156 -3.50 -11.04 -22.65
C GLN A 156 -3.23 -10.46 -24.05
N PHE A 157 -3.91 -10.97 -25.08
CA PHE A 157 -3.69 -10.57 -26.47
C PHE A 157 -4.79 -9.66 -27.05
N GLN A 158 -5.92 -9.49 -26.34
CA GLN A 158 -7.06 -8.66 -26.76
C GLN A 158 -7.19 -7.34 -25.98
N GLY A 159 -6.09 -6.84 -25.39
CA GLY A 159 -6.08 -5.63 -24.58
C GLY A 159 -6.03 -4.32 -25.40
N VAL A 160 -6.66 -3.28 -24.86
CA VAL A 160 -6.65 -1.91 -25.44
C VAL A 160 -5.24 -1.29 -25.35
N ASP A 161 -4.37 -1.77 -24.45
CA ASP A 161 -2.96 -1.38 -24.35
C ASP A 161 -2.22 -1.47 -25.68
N ARG A 162 -2.41 -2.57 -26.43
CA ARG A 162 -1.76 -2.74 -27.74
C ARG A 162 -2.25 -1.75 -28.79
N LEU A 163 -3.53 -1.38 -28.72
CA LEU A 163 -4.10 -0.36 -29.60
C LEU A 163 -3.44 0.99 -29.32
N VAL A 164 -3.26 1.32 -28.04
CA VAL A 164 -2.57 2.54 -27.59
C VAL A 164 -1.11 2.55 -28.04
N ASP A 165 -0.37 1.46 -27.85
CA ASP A 165 1.04 1.36 -28.24
C ASP A 165 1.24 1.58 -29.75
N ILE A 166 0.39 0.94 -30.57
CA ILE A 166 0.47 1.07 -32.03
C ILE A 166 0.10 2.48 -32.48
N MET A 167 -0.87 3.11 -31.82
CA MET A 167 -1.34 4.45 -32.14
C MET A 167 -0.54 5.57 -31.44
N SER A 168 0.51 5.22 -30.71
CA SER A 168 1.34 6.20 -30.01
C SER A 168 1.92 7.23 -30.98
N GLY A 169 1.77 8.51 -30.63
CA GLY A 169 2.16 9.65 -31.47
C GLY A 169 1.12 10.13 -32.49
N ASP A 170 0.03 9.39 -32.69
CA ASP A 170 -1.07 9.79 -33.58
C ASP A 170 -2.16 10.58 -32.83
N GLU A 171 -2.78 11.54 -33.53
CA GLU A 171 -4.02 12.17 -33.06
C GLU A 171 -5.23 11.36 -33.54
N PHE A 172 -5.93 10.72 -32.61
CA PHE A 172 -7.06 9.85 -32.94
C PHE A 172 -8.10 9.81 -31.81
N CYS A 173 -9.31 9.36 -32.15
CA CYS A 173 -10.32 9.01 -31.17
C CYS A 173 -11.00 7.69 -31.56
N LEU A 174 -11.02 6.73 -30.63
CA LEU A 174 -11.96 5.61 -30.68
C LEU A 174 -13.11 5.93 -29.74
N ALA A 175 -14.32 5.99 -30.28
CA ALA A 175 -15.53 6.32 -29.53
C ALA A 175 -16.52 5.16 -29.57
N VAL A 176 -16.92 4.65 -28.41
CA VAL A 176 -17.95 3.63 -28.26
C VAL A 176 -19.19 4.30 -27.66
N LEU A 177 -20.31 4.19 -28.35
CA LEU A 177 -21.62 4.65 -27.88
C LEU A 177 -22.52 3.43 -27.71
N ALA A 178 -23.13 3.26 -26.54
CA ALA A 178 -23.94 2.09 -26.22
C ALA A 178 -25.23 2.48 -25.47
N ASP A 179 -26.39 2.17 -26.05
CA ASP A 179 -27.73 2.40 -25.47
C ASP A 179 -28.29 1.06 -24.96
N PRO A 180 -28.59 0.92 -23.66
CA PRO A 180 -29.06 -0.34 -23.09
C PRO A 180 -30.45 -0.71 -23.61
N LEU A 181 -30.65 -1.99 -23.91
CA LEU A 181 -31.94 -2.54 -24.30
C LEU A 181 -32.78 -2.93 -23.09
N SER A 182 -34.07 -2.62 -23.13
CA SER A 182 -35.03 -3.09 -22.15
C SER A 182 -35.25 -4.61 -22.26
N LEU A 183 -35.67 -5.26 -21.17
CA LEU A 183 -35.99 -6.70 -21.20
C LEU A 183 -37.08 -7.04 -22.24
N LEU A 184 -38.02 -6.11 -22.46
CA LEU A 184 -39.06 -6.25 -23.49
C LEU A 184 -38.46 -6.29 -24.90
N GLU A 185 -37.50 -5.41 -25.19
CA GLU A 185 -36.78 -5.39 -26.46
C GLU A 185 -35.93 -6.64 -26.67
N ILE A 186 -35.25 -7.13 -25.62
CA ILE A 186 -34.46 -8.36 -25.67
C ILE A 186 -35.35 -9.58 -25.97
N ASN A 187 -36.49 -9.70 -25.28
CA ASN A 187 -37.47 -10.76 -25.55
C ASN A 187 -38.06 -10.67 -26.96
N LYS A 188 -38.20 -9.45 -27.49
CA LYS A 188 -38.65 -9.25 -28.87
C LYS A 188 -37.62 -9.78 -29.88
N ILE A 189 -36.32 -9.49 -29.67
CA ILE A 189 -35.23 -10.06 -30.48
C ILE A 189 -35.27 -11.59 -30.43
N GLU A 190 -35.41 -12.18 -29.24
CA GLU A 190 -35.51 -13.62 -29.06
C GLU A 190 -36.67 -14.24 -29.88
N ASN A 191 -37.87 -13.66 -29.75
CA ASN A 191 -39.04 -14.13 -30.47
C ASN A 191 -38.89 -13.99 -32.00
N GLU A 192 -38.26 -12.92 -32.48
CA GLU A 192 -37.97 -12.74 -33.90
C GLU A 192 -36.94 -13.77 -34.41
N LEU A 193 -35.92 -14.10 -33.60
CA LEU A 193 -34.96 -15.16 -33.93
C LEU A 193 -35.63 -16.54 -33.97
N HIS A 194 -36.48 -16.89 -33.00
CA HIS A 194 -37.29 -18.12 -33.04
C HIS A 194 -38.17 -18.16 -34.29
N GLY A 195 -38.84 -17.06 -34.62
CA GLY A 195 -39.67 -16.96 -35.83
C GLY A 195 -38.88 -17.06 -37.14
N ILE A 196 -37.60 -16.68 -37.17
CA ILE A 196 -36.71 -16.93 -38.32
C ILE A 196 -36.29 -18.40 -38.37
N TYR A 197 -35.93 -18.97 -37.22
CA TYR A 197 -35.52 -20.36 -37.08
C TYR A 197 -36.60 -21.32 -37.58
N ASP A 198 -37.84 -21.15 -37.11
CA ASP A 198 -39.00 -21.97 -37.50
C ASP A 198 -39.29 -21.88 -39.01
N LYS A 199 -38.98 -20.76 -39.65
CA LYS A 199 -39.10 -20.60 -41.11
C LYS A 199 -37.99 -21.31 -41.88
N LEU A 200 -36.77 -21.35 -41.35
CA LEU A 200 -35.61 -21.94 -42.00
C LEU A 200 -35.50 -23.47 -41.78
N MET A 201 -35.95 -23.97 -40.63
CA MET A 201 -35.83 -25.39 -40.26
C MET A 201 -36.42 -26.36 -41.31
N PRO A 202 -37.66 -26.17 -41.83
CA PRO A 202 -38.23 -27.05 -42.85
C PRO A 202 -37.49 -27.02 -44.20
N LEU A 203 -36.69 -25.98 -44.43
CA LEU A 203 -35.92 -25.79 -45.67
C LEU A 203 -34.50 -26.36 -45.56
N ALA A 204 -34.01 -26.58 -44.34
CA ALA A 204 -32.69 -27.13 -44.09
C ALA A 204 -32.62 -28.62 -44.41
N LYS A 205 -33.71 -29.37 -44.17
CA LYS A 205 -33.78 -30.81 -44.43
C LYS A 205 -35.11 -31.18 -45.09
N LYS A 206 -35.03 -31.89 -46.20
CA LYS A 206 -36.19 -32.48 -46.88
C LYS A 206 -35.96 -33.98 -47.05
N SER A 207 -36.82 -34.77 -46.42
CA SER A 207 -36.90 -36.21 -46.70
C SER A 207 -37.94 -36.45 -47.78
N ILE A 208 -37.52 -37.07 -48.88
CA ILE A 208 -38.42 -37.55 -49.94
C ILE A 208 -38.46 -39.05 -49.82
N GLN A 209 -39.60 -39.57 -49.38
CA GLN A 209 -39.87 -40.99 -49.36
C GLN A 209 -40.72 -41.32 -50.58
N THR A 210 -40.17 -42.15 -51.46
CA THR A 210 -40.89 -42.68 -52.63
C THR A 210 -41.17 -44.14 -52.35
N SER A 211 -42.45 -44.50 -52.34
CA SER A 211 -42.89 -45.87 -52.16
C SER A 211 -43.72 -46.26 -53.36
N GLU A 212 -43.28 -47.27 -54.09
CA GLU A 212 -44.06 -47.93 -55.12
C GLU A 212 -44.62 -49.22 -54.53
N ASN A 213 -45.94 -49.30 -54.48
CA ASN A 213 -46.66 -50.49 -54.07
C ASN A 213 -47.42 -51.03 -55.28
N GLU A 214 -46.91 -52.11 -55.85
CA GLU A 214 -47.63 -52.89 -56.85
C GLU A 214 -48.24 -54.11 -56.16
N ALA A 215 -49.57 -54.12 -56.05
CA ALA A 215 -50.32 -55.22 -55.48
C ALA A 215 -51.24 -55.81 -56.56
N LYS A 216 -50.95 -57.06 -56.96
CA LYS A 216 -51.81 -57.81 -57.88
C LYS A 216 -52.68 -58.76 -57.07
N THR A 217 -53.99 -58.53 -57.09
CA THR A 217 -54.98 -59.33 -56.34
C THR A 217 -55.90 -60.03 -57.33
N THR A 218 -56.06 -61.35 -57.20
CA THR A 218 -56.99 -62.15 -58.03
C THR A 218 -57.99 -62.87 -57.11
N GLY A 219 -59.29 -62.73 -57.37
CA GLY A 219 -60.38 -63.36 -56.60
C GLY A 219 -61.70 -63.44 -57.39
N GLU A 220 -62.52 -64.45 -57.09
CA GLU A 220 -63.80 -64.79 -57.75
C GLU A 220 -64.97 -64.76 -56.74
N ALA A 221 -66.16 -64.32 -57.17
CA ALA A 221 -67.35 -64.14 -56.33
C ALA A 221 -68.68 -64.22 -57.08
N GLU A 222 -69.73 -64.82 -56.48
CA GLU A 222 -71.16 -64.84 -56.91
C GLU A 222 -72.14 -65.03 -55.72
N GLY A 223 -73.15 -64.14 -55.56
CA GLY A 223 -74.42 -64.45 -54.85
C GLY A 223 -75.05 -63.40 -53.91
N GLN A 224 -76.39 -63.36 -53.88
CA GLN A 224 -77.33 -62.24 -53.56
C GLN A 224 -77.66 -61.99 -52.05
N THR A 225 -78.24 -60.80 -51.77
CA THR A 225 -78.24 -60.04 -50.49
C THR A 225 -79.59 -59.95 -49.75
N VAL A 226 -79.53 -59.66 -48.43
CA VAL A 226 -80.49 -59.01 -47.46
C VAL A 226 -80.43 -59.77 -46.12
N THR A 227 -80.35 -59.25 -44.88
CA THR A 227 -79.79 -58.09 -44.14
C THR A 227 -79.75 -58.61 -42.67
N ASP A 228 -78.73 -58.43 -41.83
CA ASP A 228 -78.62 -57.40 -40.79
C ASP A 228 -77.42 -57.82 -39.90
N SER A 229 -76.49 -56.90 -39.59
CA SER A 229 -75.76 -56.97 -38.33
C SER A 229 -75.01 -55.66 -38.04
N THR A 230 -75.13 -55.25 -36.79
CA THR A 230 -74.47 -54.11 -36.16
C THR A 230 -73.04 -54.46 -35.76
N GLY A 231 -72.08 -53.58 -36.05
CA GLY A 231 -70.69 -53.73 -35.62
C GLY A 231 -70.13 -52.45 -35.02
N THR A 232 -69.86 -52.45 -33.72
CA THR A 232 -69.01 -51.47 -33.03
C THR A 232 -67.55 -51.85 -33.23
N ASN A 233 -66.69 -50.91 -33.63
CA ASN A 233 -65.24 -51.14 -33.65
C ASN A 233 -64.56 -50.32 -32.55
N ASP A 234 -64.00 -51.02 -31.58
CA ASP A 234 -62.98 -50.54 -30.64
C ASP A 234 -61.64 -51.07 -31.17
N SER A 235 -60.71 -50.19 -31.50
CA SER A 235 -59.39 -50.57 -32.01
C SER A 235 -58.31 -50.31 -30.97
N LEU A 236 -57.96 -51.36 -30.23
CA LEU A 236 -56.78 -51.41 -29.37
C LEU A 236 -55.56 -51.70 -30.26
N SER A 237 -54.61 -50.75 -30.38
CA SER A 237 -53.35 -50.99 -31.10
C SER A 237 -52.23 -51.28 -30.12
N VAL A 238 -51.85 -52.55 -30.04
CA VAL A 238 -50.64 -53.01 -29.31
C VAL A 238 -49.63 -53.47 -30.35
N THR A 239 -48.58 -52.69 -30.55
CA THR A 239 -47.48 -53.05 -31.45
C THR A 239 -46.44 -53.91 -30.72
N HIS A 240 -46.16 -55.10 -31.24
CA HIS A 240 -45.03 -55.94 -30.84
C HIS A 240 -44.09 -56.11 -32.02
N ASN A 241 -42.87 -55.57 -31.90
CA ASN A 241 -41.85 -55.66 -32.92
C ASN A 241 -40.72 -56.57 -32.42
N THR A 242 -40.44 -57.64 -33.15
CA THR A 242 -39.25 -58.48 -32.97
C THR A 242 -38.65 -58.73 -34.34
N GLY A 243 -37.51 -58.10 -34.63
CA GLY A 243 -36.83 -58.21 -35.91
C GLY A 243 -35.31 -58.26 -35.71
N LYS A 244 -34.67 -59.21 -36.39
CA LYS A 244 -33.21 -59.38 -36.46
C LYS A 244 -32.72 -58.61 -37.68
N SER A 245 -31.93 -57.54 -37.49
CA SER A 245 -31.42 -56.70 -38.58
C SER A 245 -29.94 -56.98 -38.84
N VAL A 246 -29.60 -57.43 -40.05
CA VAL A 246 -28.22 -57.47 -40.54
C VAL A 246 -28.02 -56.25 -41.44
N SER A 247 -27.19 -55.29 -41.02
CA SER A 247 -26.83 -54.13 -41.86
C SER A 247 -25.52 -54.40 -42.58
N VAL A 248 -25.57 -54.55 -43.90
CA VAL A 248 -24.37 -54.52 -44.76
C VAL A 248 -24.27 -53.13 -45.37
N THR A 249 -23.31 -52.33 -44.91
CA THR A 249 -23.08 -50.99 -45.48
C THR A 249 -21.93 -51.08 -46.47
N GLN A 250 -22.18 -50.72 -47.73
CA GLN A 250 -21.16 -50.72 -48.78
C GLN A 250 -20.96 -49.27 -49.25
N GLY A 251 -19.84 -48.66 -48.83
CA GLY A 251 -19.48 -47.29 -49.18
C GLY A 251 -18.48 -47.26 -50.34
N THR A 252 -18.77 -46.44 -51.36
CA THR A 252 -17.84 -46.08 -52.43
C THR A 252 -17.60 -44.58 -52.38
N SER A 253 -16.36 -44.15 -52.17
CA SER A 253 -15.92 -42.76 -52.32
C SER A 253 -14.98 -42.64 -53.51
N GLU A 254 -15.18 -41.61 -54.33
CA GLU A 254 -14.41 -41.35 -55.54
C GLU A 254 -13.88 -39.91 -55.48
N SER A 255 -12.60 -39.74 -55.17
CA SER A 255 -11.86 -38.49 -55.34
C SER A 255 -10.69 -38.72 -56.30
N GLY A 256 -10.53 -37.82 -57.26
CA GLY A 256 -9.63 -37.94 -58.40
C GLY A 256 -8.29 -38.60 -58.06
N SER A 257 -8.10 -39.79 -58.65
CA SER A 257 -6.92 -40.66 -58.68
C SER A 257 -6.86 -41.92 -57.79
N SER A 258 -7.88 -42.29 -57.00
CA SER A 258 -8.08 -43.70 -56.59
C SER A 258 -9.50 -44.00 -56.11
N LYS A 259 -10.01 -45.21 -56.44
CA LYS A 259 -11.24 -45.80 -55.87
C LYS A 259 -10.86 -46.73 -54.72
N GLN A 260 -11.40 -46.48 -53.53
CA GLN A 260 -11.36 -47.45 -52.43
C GLN A 260 -12.78 -47.86 -52.03
N THR A 261 -12.95 -49.16 -51.86
CA THR A 261 -14.17 -49.79 -51.36
C THR A 261 -13.86 -50.49 -50.05
N SER A 262 -14.57 -50.12 -48.98
CA SER A 262 -14.53 -50.84 -47.70
C SER A 262 -15.88 -51.50 -47.44
N LYS A 263 -15.85 -52.79 -47.07
CA LYS A 263 -17.00 -53.52 -46.54
C LYS A 263 -16.77 -53.77 -45.06
N SER A 264 -17.71 -53.36 -44.21
CA SER A 264 -17.78 -53.78 -42.82
C SER A 264 -19.15 -54.40 -42.55
N SER A 265 -19.12 -55.49 -41.80
CA SER A 265 -20.30 -56.23 -41.35
C SER A 265 -20.19 -56.39 -39.85
N ALA A 266 -21.19 -55.90 -39.12
CA ALA A 266 -21.33 -56.11 -37.69
C ALA A 266 -22.64 -56.87 -37.44
N GLU A 267 -22.54 -58.07 -36.87
CA GLU A 267 -23.69 -58.76 -36.27
C GLU A 267 -23.74 -58.37 -34.79
N THR A 268 -24.89 -57.87 -34.35
CA THR A 268 -25.19 -57.68 -32.92
C THR A 268 -26.46 -58.44 -32.60
N ASP A 269 -26.36 -59.37 -31.66
CA ASP A 269 -27.46 -60.20 -31.16
C ASP A 269 -27.86 -59.64 -29.79
N HIS A 270 -29.10 -59.15 -29.65
CA HIS A 270 -29.64 -58.75 -28.36
C HIS A 270 -31.02 -59.38 -28.13
N ASP A 271 -31.14 -60.03 -26.97
CA ASP A 271 -32.32 -60.69 -26.46
C ASP A 271 -33.46 -59.72 -26.08
N LYS A 272 -34.66 -60.31 -26.07
CA LYS A 272 -36.02 -59.76 -25.97
C LYS A 272 -36.25 -58.73 -24.83
N HIS A 273 -36.74 -57.54 -25.18
CA HIS A 273 -37.54 -56.70 -24.28
C HIS A 273 -38.85 -56.22 -24.95
N ARG A 274 -39.97 -56.40 -24.24
CA ARG A 274 -41.33 -55.96 -24.63
C ARG A 274 -41.67 -54.62 -23.97
N SER A 275 -42.13 -53.64 -24.75
CA SER A 275 -42.94 -52.52 -24.24
C SER A 275 -44.00 -52.15 -25.28
N GLY A 276 -45.22 -51.82 -24.84
CA GLY A 276 -46.36 -51.46 -25.68
C GLY A 276 -47.02 -50.17 -25.18
N SER A 277 -47.73 -49.47 -26.07
CA SER A 277 -48.55 -48.29 -25.74
C SER A 277 -49.75 -48.22 -26.69
N GLU A 278 -50.91 -47.78 -26.18
CA GLU A 278 -52.22 -47.76 -26.84
C GLU A 278 -52.78 -46.33 -26.97
N ALA A 279 -53.51 -46.03 -28.06
CA ALA A 279 -54.26 -44.77 -28.27
C ALA A 279 -55.53 -44.99 -29.13
N ASN A 280 -56.62 -44.24 -28.85
CA ASN A 280 -57.97 -44.42 -29.44
C ASN A 280 -58.54 -43.12 -30.05
N SER A 281 -59.21 -43.19 -31.22
CA SER A 281 -60.05 -42.07 -31.77
C SER A 281 -61.21 -42.57 -32.66
N LYS A 282 -62.32 -41.80 -32.75
CA LYS A 282 -63.55 -42.11 -33.54
C LYS A 282 -64.01 -40.93 -34.41
N GLY A 283 -64.44 -41.20 -35.65
CA GLY A 283 -65.11 -40.25 -36.56
C GLY A 283 -65.94 -40.97 -37.64
N THR A 284 -67.00 -40.35 -38.15
CA THR A 284 -68.01 -40.98 -39.05
C THR A 284 -68.30 -40.11 -40.28
N THR A 285 -68.33 -40.71 -41.48
CA THR A 285 -68.72 -40.05 -42.74
C THR A 285 -69.55 -41.00 -43.62
N VAL A 286 -70.59 -40.49 -44.29
CA VAL A 286 -71.57 -41.27 -45.10
C VAL A 286 -71.49 -40.88 -46.57
N SER A 287 -71.33 -41.87 -47.47
CA SER A 287 -71.46 -41.71 -48.93
C SER A 287 -72.06 -42.99 -49.55
N LYS A 288 -73.08 -42.85 -50.41
CA LYS A 288 -73.85 -43.94 -51.06
C LYS A 288 -73.22 -44.42 -52.38
N ALA A 289 -73.02 -45.73 -52.53
CA ALA A 289 -72.94 -46.44 -53.82
C ALA A 289 -73.25 -47.95 -53.61
N ILE A 290 -73.89 -48.60 -54.59
CA ILE A 290 -74.37 -50.01 -54.61
C ILE A 290 -73.64 -50.69 -55.81
N ALA A 291 -73.14 -51.93 -55.84
CA ALA A 291 -73.18 -53.12 -54.97
C ALA A 291 -71.95 -54.04 -55.22
N ILE A 292 -71.75 -55.03 -54.34
CA ILE A 292 -70.58 -55.92 -54.16
C ILE A 292 -70.96 -57.39 -54.45
N ASN A 293 -69.98 -58.21 -54.86
CA ASN A 293 -70.08 -59.66 -55.04
C ASN A 293 -69.24 -60.41 -53.96
N THR A 294 -69.70 -61.56 -53.42
CA THR A 294 -68.95 -62.36 -52.42
C THR A 294 -68.63 -63.77 -52.94
N GLY A 295 -67.38 -64.21 -52.85
CA GLY A 295 -66.95 -65.58 -53.12
C GLY A 295 -65.81 -65.99 -52.24
N THR A 296 -65.47 -67.29 -52.31
CA THR A 296 -64.32 -67.88 -51.64
C THR A 296 -63.04 -67.33 -52.26
N ASN A 297 -62.50 -66.27 -51.67
CA ASN A 297 -61.21 -65.72 -52.06
C ASN A 297 -60.07 -66.44 -51.33
N SER A 298 -59.39 -67.34 -52.03
CA SER A 298 -58.00 -67.66 -51.72
C SER A 298 -57.10 -66.59 -52.35
N SER A 299 -56.83 -65.51 -51.62
CA SER A 299 -55.97 -64.43 -52.11
C SER A 299 -54.52 -64.66 -51.68
N THR A 300 -53.67 -65.08 -52.61
CA THR A 300 -52.22 -65.04 -52.42
C THR A 300 -51.74 -63.65 -52.82
N GLN A 301 -51.34 -62.83 -51.84
CA GLN A 301 -50.82 -61.49 -52.11
C GLN A 301 -49.29 -61.54 -52.20
N ASN A 302 -48.76 -61.60 -53.42
CA ASN A 302 -47.35 -61.32 -53.67
C ASN A 302 -47.21 -59.82 -53.90
N GLY A 303 -46.80 -59.09 -52.88
CA GLY A 303 -46.48 -57.68 -52.97
C GLY A 303 -44.96 -57.48 -52.89
N THR A 304 -44.38 -56.91 -53.92
CA THR A 304 -43.04 -56.30 -53.83
C THR A 304 -43.24 -54.84 -53.45
N SER A 305 -42.75 -54.46 -52.26
CA SER A 305 -42.64 -53.06 -51.86
C SER A 305 -41.18 -52.64 -51.98
N SER A 306 -40.93 -51.62 -52.80
CA SER A 306 -39.66 -50.91 -52.77
C SER A 306 -39.91 -49.55 -52.13
N SER A 307 -39.12 -49.23 -51.11
CA SER A 307 -39.15 -47.92 -50.47
C SER A 307 -37.78 -47.30 -50.60
N GLU A 308 -37.69 -46.19 -51.32
CA GLU A 308 -36.48 -45.40 -51.41
C GLU A 308 -36.68 -44.12 -50.61
N SER A 309 -35.88 -43.94 -49.56
CA SER A 309 -35.82 -42.69 -48.78
C SER A 309 -34.56 -41.94 -49.19
N ARG A 310 -34.72 -40.71 -49.68
CA ARG A 310 -33.62 -39.80 -49.96
C ARG A 310 -33.75 -38.56 -49.09
N GLU A 311 -32.72 -38.31 -48.28
CA GLU A 311 -32.60 -37.08 -47.51
C GLU A 311 -31.75 -36.05 -48.27
N PHE A 312 -32.31 -34.87 -48.46
CA PHE A 312 -31.62 -33.70 -49.01
C PHE A 312 -31.42 -32.70 -47.89
N THR A 313 -30.17 -32.25 -47.69
CA THR A 313 -29.83 -31.23 -46.70
C THR A 313 -29.21 -30.02 -47.38
N ASP A 314 -29.68 -28.82 -47.04
CA ASP A 314 -29.07 -27.56 -47.46
C ASP A 314 -28.07 -27.10 -46.39
N LYS A 315 -26.77 -27.33 -46.67
CA LYS A 315 -25.71 -27.07 -45.68
C LYS A 315 -25.60 -25.59 -45.29
N ASN A 316 -25.86 -24.66 -46.21
CA ASN A 316 -25.79 -23.23 -45.90
C ASN A 316 -26.91 -22.80 -44.95
N VAL A 317 -28.14 -23.28 -45.18
CA VAL A 317 -29.25 -23.04 -44.24
C VAL A 317 -28.96 -23.68 -42.88
N GLN A 318 -28.38 -24.88 -42.87
CA GLN A 318 -27.98 -25.56 -41.63
C GLN A 318 -26.92 -24.77 -40.85
N GLU A 319 -25.93 -24.16 -41.51
CA GLU A 319 -24.94 -23.29 -40.85
C GLU A 319 -25.59 -22.05 -40.22
N TRP A 320 -26.59 -21.46 -40.87
CA TRP A 320 -27.34 -20.34 -40.30
C TRP A 320 -28.19 -20.75 -39.09
N LEU A 321 -28.83 -21.93 -39.13
CA LEU A 321 -29.55 -22.47 -37.98
C LEU A 321 -28.61 -22.69 -36.79
N ASN A 322 -27.44 -23.31 -37.02
CA ASN A 322 -26.42 -23.48 -35.99
C ASN A 322 -25.95 -22.13 -35.42
N TYR A 323 -25.75 -21.11 -36.27
CA TYR A 323 -25.36 -19.78 -35.81
C TYR A 323 -26.45 -19.10 -34.95
N ILE A 324 -27.73 -19.29 -35.28
CA ILE A 324 -28.84 -18.82 -34.45
C ILE A 324 -28.80 -19.50 -33.07
N ASP A 325 -28.71 -20.83 -33.03
CA ASP A 325 -28.75 -21.61 -31.79
C ASP A 325 -27.51 -21.39 -30.91
N GLU A 326 -26.32 -21.51 -31.50
CA GLU A 326 -25.07 -21.59 -30.75
C GLU A 326 -24.47 -20.21 -30.43
N VAL A 327 -24.81 -19.17 -31.19
CA VAL A 327 -24.24 -17.82 -31.04
C VAL A 327 -25.31 -16.79 -30.67
N LEU A 328 -26.32 -16.57 -31.51
CA LEU A 328 -27.26 -15.46 -31.31
C LEU A 328 -28.18 -15.68 -30.11
N LEU A 329 -28.78 -16.86 -29.97
CA LEU A 329 -29.66 -17.16 -28.83
C LEU A 329 -28.86 -17.19 -27.52
N LYS A 330 -27.66 -17.76 -27.50
CA LYS A 330 -26.77 -17.69 -26.32
C LYS A 330 -26.42 -16.24 -25.94
N ARG A 331 -26.12 -15.38 -26.93
CA ARG A 331 -25.91 -13.95 -26.69
C ARG A 331 -27.14 -13.27 -26.10
N VAL A 332 -28.33 -13.58 -26.60
CA VAL A 332 -29.59 -13.05 -26.05
C VAL A 332 -29.80 -13.52 -24.61
N GLN A 333 -29.58 -14.80 -24.30
CA GLN A 333 -29.67 -15.30 -22.93
C GLN A 333 -28.65 -14.62 -21.99
N LEU A 334 -27.41 -14.45 -22.44
CA LEU A 334 -26.41 -13.69 -21.70
C LEU A 334 -26.82 -12.23 -21.52
N GLY A 335 -27.40 -11.62 -22.55
CA GLY A 335 -27.95 -10.27 -22.55
C GLY A 335 -29.10 -10.08 -21.57
N LYS A 336 -29.94 -11.10 -21.34
CA LYS A 336 -30.97 -11.08 -20.29
C LYS A 336 -30.37 -11.05 -18.88
N ASN A 337 -29.21 -11.68 -18.68
CA ASN A 337 -28.57 -11.80 -17.37
C ASN A 337 -27.64 -10.63 -17.05
N LYS A 338 -26.84 -10.19 -18.04
CA LYS A 338 -25.76 -9.20 -17.86
C LYS A 338 -25.97 -7.90 -18.67
N GLY A 339 -27.03 -7.80 -19.46
CA GLY A 339 -27.34 -6.64 -20.30
C GLY A 339 -26.99 -6.80 -21.78
N LEU A 340 -27.80 -6.18 -22.64
CA LEU A 340 -27.64 -6.12 -24.10
C LEU A 340 -27.73 -4.67 -24.54
N TYR A 341 -26.87 -4.24 -25.46
CA TYR A 341 -26.71 -2.85 -25.85
C TYR A 341 -26.83 -2.65 -27.35
N LEU A 342 -27.45 -1.56 -27.78
CA LEU A 342 -27.31 -1.01 -29.12
C LEU A 342 -26.04 -0.17 -29.17
N SER A 343 -25.05 -0.62 -29.93
CA SER A 343 -23.70 -0.09 -29.88
C SER A 343 -23.17 0.34 -31.25
N ASN A 344 -22.39 1.41 -31.26
CA ASN A 344 -21.57 1.85 -32.39
C ASN A 344 -20.14 2.13 -31.93
N ILE A 345 -19.17 1.64 -32.71
CA ILE A 345 -17.75 1.90 -32.51
C ILE A 345 -17.27 2.79 -33.66
N TYR A 346 -16.92 4.04 -33.34
CA TYR A 346 -16.44 5.04 -34.29
C TYR A 346 -14.94 5.24 -34.14
N LEU A 347 -14.31 5.52 -35.29
CA LEU A 347 -12.87 5.70 -35.46
C LEU A 347 -12.67 7.06 -36.12
N LEU A 348 -12.08 8.00 -35.40
CA LEU A 348 -11.89 9.37 -35.85
C LEU A 348 -10.39 9.71 -35.87
N ALA A 349 -9.94 10.37 -36.94
CA ALA A 349 -8.59 10.92 -37.01
C ALA A 349 -8.51 12.08 -38.02
N ASN A 350 -7.35 12.75 -38.06
CA ASN A 350 -7.10 13.89 -38.94
C ASN A 350 -6.61 13.47 -40.34
N THR A 351 -6.18 12.22 -40.52
CA THR A 351 -5.72 11.68 -41.81
C THR A 351 -6.37 10.34 -42.12
N VAL A 352 -6.54 10.03 -43.41
CA VAL A 352 -7.03 8.73 -43.88
C VAL A 352 -6.11 7.59 -43.41
N ALA A 353 -4.79 7.80 -43.43
CA ALA A 353 -3.81 6.82 -42.99
C ALA A 353 -4.00 6.46 -41.51
N SER A 354 -4.18 7.45 -40.64
CA SER A 354 -4.41 7.23 -39.21
C SER A 354 -5.73 6.50 -38.94
N VAL A 355 -6.82 6.81 -39.66
CA VAL A 355 -8.09 6.07 -39.52
C VAL A 355 -7.97 4.62 -39.99
N LEU A 356 -7.28 4.38 -41.12
CA LEU A 356 -7.04 3.02 -41.62
C LEU A 356 -6.16 2.20 -40.68
N LYS A 357 -5.11 2.83 -40.13
CA LYS A 357 -4.25 2.24 -39.11
C LYS A 357 -5.08 1.87 -37.88
N LEU A 358 -5.80 2.83 -37.29
CA LEU A 358 -6.66 2.63 -36.12
C LEU A 358 -7.68 1.51 -36.35
N GLY A 359 -8.37 1.53 -37.49
CA GLY A 359 -9.40 0.55 -37.80
C GLY A 359 -8.86 -0.84 -38.06
N ASN A 360 -7.76 -0.98 -38.80
CA ASN A 360 -7.16 -2.29 -39.05
C ASN A 360 -6.58 -2.90 -37.78
N THR A 361 -5.97 -2.08 -36.93
CA THR A 361 -5.47 -2.51 -35.62
C THR A 361 -6.62 -2.94 -34.70
N ALA A 362 -7.66 -2.10 -34.56
CA ALA A 362 -8.84 -2.44 -33.76
C ALA A 362 -9.52 -3.72 -34.26
N ARG A 363 -9.69 -3.87 -35.59
CA ARG A 363 -10.21 -5.11 -36.18
C ARG A 363 -9.33 -6.31 -35.83
N SER A 364 -8.01 -6.18 -35.93
CA SER A 364 -7.08 -7.29 -35.64
C SER A 364 -7.11 -7.73 -34.19
N ILE A 365 -7.24 -6.79 -33.25
CA ILE A 365 -7.25 -7.07 -31.81
C ILE A 365 -8.61 -7.67 -31.40
N PHE A 366 -9.71 -7.12 -31.90
CA PHE A 366 -11.06 -7.43 -31.41
C PHE A 366 -11.83 -8.52 -32.18
N SER A 367 -11.31 -9.03 -33.31
CA SER A 367 -12.02 -10.04 -34.12
C SER A 367 -11.92 -11.48 -33.58
N GLY A 368 -11.02 -11.77 -32.64
CA GLY A 368 -10.83 -13.09 -32.02
C GLY A 368 -10.56 -14.24 -33.02
N ALA A 369 -10.66 -15.49 -32.54
CA ALA A 369 -10.34 -16.68 -33.32
C ALA A 369 -11.58 -17.49 -33.79
N GLU A 370 -12.75 -17.29 -33.19
CA GLU A 370 -13.93 -18.07 -33.55
C GLU A 370 -14.63 -17.52 -34.80
N VAL A 371 -15.28 -18.42 -35.53
CA VAL A 371 -16.00 -18.10 -36.76
C VAL A 371 -17.28 -17.32 -36.43
N ASN A 372 -17.38 -16.10 -36.96
CA ASN A 372 -18.54 -15.24 -36.79
C ASN A 372 -19.13 -14.86 -38.16
N LYS A 373 -20.45 -15.01 -38.34
CA LYS A 373 -21.16 -14.59 -39.56
C LYS A 373 -21.32 -13.06 -39.66
N SER A 374 -21.01 -12.31 -38.61
CA SER A 374 -20.94 -10.83 -38.59
C SER A 374 -19.55 -10.33 -38.13
N PRO A 375 -18.51 -10.52 -38.96
CA PRO A 375 -17.14 -10.12 -38.60
C PRO A 375 -16.98 -8.59 -38.58
N LEU A 376 -15.96 -8.12 -37.86
CA LEU A 376 -15.65 -6.69 -37.80
C LEU A 376 -15.18 -6.15 -39.16
N GLN A 377 -15.84 -5.10 -39.65
CA GLN A 377 -15.58 -4.45 -40.92
C GLN A 377 -15.51 -2.93 -40.74
N ILE A 378 -14.57 -2.30 -41.43
CA ILE A 378 -14.40 -0.85 -41.38
C ILE A 378 -15.22 -0.23 -42.51
N ARG A 379 -16.08 0.72 -42.19
CA ARG A 379 -16.91 1.48 -43.13
C ARG A 379 -16.65 2.98 -42.95
N THR A 380 -16.22 3.66 -44.00
CA THR A 380 -16.11 5.13 -43.97
C THR A 380 -17.49 5.76 -43.85
N VAL A 381 -17.65 6.73 -42.96
CA VAL A 381 -18.92 7.44 -42.74
C VAL A 381 -18.88 8.75 -43.50
N THR A 382 -19.78 8.90 -44.48
CA THR A 382 -19.90 10.12 -45.30
C THR A 382 -21.18 10.90 -45.04
N ASP A 383 -22.17 10.28 -44.39
CA ASP A 383 -23.42 10.94 -44.03
C ASP A 383 -23.18 11.97 -42.91
N LYS A 384 -23.50 13.24 -43.21
CA LYS A 384 -23.28 14.35 -42.28
C LYS A 384 -24.05 14.17 -40.97
N ASN A 385 -25.28 13.66 -41.02
CA ASN A 385 -26.11 13.48 -39.83
C ASN A 385 -25.56 12.35 -38.94
N GLU A 386 -24.96 11.30 -39.52
CA GLU A 386 -24.25 10.28 -38.75
C GLU A 386 -23.03 10.87 -38.03
N ILE A 387 -22.24 11.68 -38.73
CA ILE A 387 -21.07 12.38 -38.18
C ILE A 387 -21.48 13.34 -37.06
N ASP A 388 -22.54 14.11 -37.26
CA ASP A 388 -23.06 15.04 -36.26
C ASP A 388 -23.64 14.29 -35.05
N SER A 389 -24.19 13.08 -35.25
CA SER A 389 -24.66 12.21 -34.17
C SER A 389 -23.53 11.76 -33.26
N VAL A 390 -22.42 11.22 -33.80
CA VAL A 390 -21.29 10.77 -32.98
C VAL A 390 -20.60 11.94 -32.26
N ARG A 391 -20.43 13.08 -32.93
CA ARG A 391 -19.85 14.30 -32.34
C ARG A 391 -20.67 14.86 -31.18
N ASN A 392 -21.94 14.50 -31.15
CA ASN A 392 -22.89 14.85 -30.11
C ASN A 392 -23.18 13.67 -29.17
N PHE A 393 -22.40 12.59 -29.14
CA PHE A 393 -22.64 11.42 -28.28
C PHE A 393 -24.03 10.78 -28.43
N GLN A 394 -24.57 10.72 -29.65
CA GLN A 394 -25.87 10.12 -29.97
C GLN A 394 -25.73 8.99 -31.00
N LEU A 395 -26.63 8.01 -30.92
CA LEU A 395 -26.77 7.00 -31.97
C LEU A 395 -27.51 7.57 -33.20
N PRO A 396 -27.08 7.24 -34.44
CA PRO A 396 -27.73 7.70 -35.66
C PRO A 396 -29.11 7.07 -35.82
N VAL A 397 -30.14 7.93 -35.92
CA VAL A 397 -31.54 7.53 -36.03
C VAL A 397 -31.92 7.37 -37.50
N LEU A 398 -32.53 6.24 -37.83
CA LEU A 398 -33.05 5.98 -39.17
C LEU A 398 -34.35 6.77 -39.37
N LYS A 399 -34.49 7.51 -40.48
CA LYS A 399 -35.76 8.16 -40.82
C LYS A 399 -36.83 7.10 -41.02
N ASN A 400 -37.86 7.12 -40.18
CA ASN A 400 -39.09 6.38 -40.44
C ASN A 400 -39.75 6.95 -41.70
N ARG A 401 -39.65 6.24 -42.83
CA ARG A 401 -40.55 6.47 -43.96
C ARG A 401 -41.95 6.07 -43.52
N GLN A 402 -42.72 7.03 -43.01
CA GLN A 402 -44.17 6.88 -42.96
C GLN A 402 -44.66 6.64 -44.40
N VAL A 403 -45.07 5.40 -44.69
CA VAL A 403 -46.14 5.01 -45.62
C VAL A 403 -46.01 5.39 -47.11
N GLU A 404 -44.93 5.99 -47.60
CA GLU A 404 -44.74 6.19 -49.05
C GLU A 404 -43.81 5.15 -49.68
N GLN A 405 -44.46 4.09 -50.20
CA GLN A 405 -44.04 3.21 -51.30
C GLN A 405 -42.54 3.19 -51.64
N THR A 406 -41.71 2.63 -50.77
CA THR A 406 -40.47 1.96 -51.20
C THR A 406 -40.14 0.83 -50.22
N THR A 407 -40.30 -0.37 -50.75
CA THR A 407 -40.09 -1.69 -50.18
C THR A 407 -38.73 -1.87 -49.50
N ILE A 408 -38.69 -1.85 -48.16
CA ILE A 408 -37.82 -2.76 -47.41
C ILE A 408 -38.67 -3.99 -47.11
N THR A 409 -38.20 -5.16 -47.54
CA THR A 409 -38.92 -6.43 -47.36
C THR A 409 -38.67 -6.99 -45.96
N ASN A 410 -39.65 -7.74 -45.41
CA ASN A 410 -39.48 -8.45 -44.13
C ASN A 410 -38.17 -9.28 -44.08
N SER A 411 -37.77 -9.86 -45.22
CA SER A 411 -36.54 -10.63 -45.38
C SER A 411 -35.25 -9.85 -45.12
N GLU A 412 -35.17 -8.57 -45.50
CA GLU A 412 -33.97 -7.75 -45.30
C GLU A 412 -33.78 -7.38 -43.83
N ASN A 413 -34.88 -7.11 -43.12
CA ASN A 413 -34.85 -6.89 -41.67
C ASN A 413 -34.44 -8.15 -40.92
N GLN A 414 -34.96 -9.32 -41.35
CA GLN A 414 -34.57 -10.60 -40.78
C GLN A 414 -33.08 -10.89 -41.00
N LEU A 415 -32.53 -10.60 -42.19
CA LEU A 415 -31.08 -10.71 -42.43
C LEU A 415 -30.28 -9.73 -41.56
N ALA A 416 -30.73 -8.49 -41.43
CA ALA A 416 -30.07 -7.50 -40.58
C ALA A 416 -29.99 -7.99 -39.13
N LEU A 417 -31.10 -8.52 -38.59
CA LEU A 417 -31.15 -9.10 -37.26
C LEU A 417 -30.14 -10.25 -37.09
N LEU A 418 -30.09 -11.18 -38.06
CA LEU A 418 -29.13 -12.30 -38.08
C LEU A 418 -27.67 -11.82 -38.12
N LEU A 419 -27.38 -10.71 -38.81
CA LEU A 419 -26.07 -10.07 -38.83
C LEU A 419 -25.81 -9.16 -37.63
N SER A 420 -26.65 -9.24 -36.60
CA SER A 420 -26.57 -8.43 -35.39
C SER A 420 -26.70 -6.92 -35.65
N LYS A 421 -27.48 -6.51 -36.66
CA LYS A 421 -27.71 -5.11 -37.07
C LYS A 421 -29.16 -4.71 -36.83
N SER A 422 -29.38 -3.47 -36.36
CA SER A 422 -30.65 -2.73 -36.38
C SER A 422 -31.89 -3.59 -36.01
N PRO A 423 -32.01 -4.09 -34.77
CA PRO A 423 -33.07 -5.05 -34.40
C PRO A 423 -34.49 -4.47 -34.51
N PHE A 424 -34.65 -3.15 -34.55
CA PHE A 424 -35.97 -2.49 -34.60
C PHE A 424 -36.11 -1.43 -35.70
N ASN A 425 -35.15 -1.34 -36.64
CA ASN A 425 -35.11 -0.26 -37.66
C ASN A 425 -35.16 1.17 -37.11
N ARG A 426 -34.78 1.35 -35.85
CA ARG A 426 -34.74 2.66 -35.19
C ARG A 426 -33.39 3.35 -35.33
N TYR A 427 -32.30 2.60 -35.17
CA TYR A 427 -30.95 3.12 -35.16
C TYR A 427 -30.05 2.33 -36.11
N ALA A 428 -29.12 3.02 -36.78
CA ALA A 428 -28.09 2.38 -37.58
C ALA A 428 -26.95 1.88 -36.68
N CYS A 429 -27.13 0.72 -36.04
CA CYS A 429 -26.20 0.17 -35.05
C CYS A 429 -26.14 -1.36 -35.03
N ASN A 430 -25.15 -1.89 -34.29
CA ASN A 430 -25.06 -3.30 -33.94
C ASN A 430 -25.67 -3.53 -32.54
N TRP A 431 -26.18 -4.72 -32.26
CA TRP A 431 -26.52 -5.10 -30.90
C TRP A 431 -25.44 -6.03 -30.33
N LEU A 432 -24.86 -5.64 -29.19
CA LEU A 432 -23.72 -6.29 -28.55
C LEU A 432 -24.07 -6.63 -27.10
N SER A 433 -23.59 -7.77 -26.61
CA SER A 433 -23.63 -8.08 -25.19
C SER A 433 -22.62 -7.25 -24.41
N THR A 434 -22.79 -7.15 -23.08
CA THR A 434 -21.77 -6.53 -22.21
C THR A 434 -20.41 -7.19 -22.33
N LYS A 435 -20.37 -8.51 -22.51
CA LYS A 435 -19.15 -9.29 -22.76
C LYS A 435 -18.41 -8.86 -24.03
N GLU A 436 -19.13 -8.62 -25.13
CA GLU A 436 -18.51 -8.17 -26.39
C GLU A 436 -18.10 -6.70 -26.35
N LEU A 437 -18.89 -5.88 -25.65
CA LEU A 437 -18.59 -4.45 -25.48
C LEU A 437 -17.37 -4.23 -24.58
N SER A 438 -17.17 -5.08 -23.56
CA SER A 438 -16.06 -4.96 -22.62
C SER A 438 -14.69 -5.20 -23.24
N VAL A 439 -14.63 -5.94 -24.35
CA VAL A 439 -13.40 -6.14 -25.12
C VAL A 439 -12.93 -4.84 -25.79
N VAL A 440 -13.86 -3.99 -26.23
CA VAL A 440 -13.53 -2.76 -26.98
C VAL A 440 -13.43 -1.54 -26.06
N ALA A 441 -14.30 -1.46 -25.04
CA ALA A 441 -14.38 -0.34 -24.11
C ALA A 441 -13.68 -0.61 -22.76
N GLY A 442 -12.82 -1.63 -22.70
CA GLY A 442 -12.06 -1.99 -21.51
C GLY A 442 -10.93 -1.02 -21.18
N LEU A 443 -10.33 -1.25 -20.01
CA LEU A 443 -9.09 -0.58 -19.59
C LEU A 443 -7.86 -1.39 -20.04
N PRO A 444 -6.71 -0.74 -20.29
CA PRO A 444 -5.44 -1.39 -20.58
C PRO A 444 -5.10 -2.47 -19.55
N GLN A 445 -4.48 -3.57 -19.99
CA GLN A 445 -3.96 -4.59 -19.07
C GLN A 445 -2.55 -4.28 -18.55
N LYS A 446 -1.81 -3.43 -19.26
CA LYS A 446 -0.48 -2.96 -18.89
C LYS A 446 -0.46 -1.45 -18.75
N GLU A 447 0.56 -0.93 -18.07
CA GLU A 447 0.80 0.51 -18.03
C GLU A 447 1.03 1.04 -19.45
N VAL A 448 0.38 2.17 -19.78
CA VAL A 448 0.50 2.84 -21.07
C VAL A 448 0.65 4.35 -20.87
N VAL A 449 1.22 5.03 -21.86
CA VAL A 449 1.42 6.49 -21.77
C VAL A 449 0.07 7.21 -21.70
N GLY A 450 -0.22 7.81 -20.54
CA GLY A 450 -1.49 8.48 -20.24
C GLY A 450 -2.35 7.77 -19.19
N LEU A 451 -2.02 6.53 -18.81
CA LEU A 451 -2.70 5.79 -17.74
C LEU A 451 -1.71 5.01 -16.88
N THR A 452 -1.49 5.48 -15.65
CA THR A 452 -0.61 4.79 -14.69
C THR A 452 -1.28 3.55 -14.12
N LEU A 453 -0.54 2.45 -14.10
CA LEU A 453 -0.94 1.21 -13.42
C LEU A 453 -0.18 1.12 -12.10
N LYS A 454 -0.89 1.12 -10.97
CA LYS A 454 -0.24 1.00 -9.65
C LYS A 454 -0.49 -0.38 -9.06
N GLU A 455 0.58 -1.09 -8.78
CA GLU A 455 0.52 -2.33 -8.00
C GLU A 455 0.08 -2.01 -6.57
N GLU A 456 -0.88 -2.77 -6.05
CA GLU A 456 -1.36 -2.63 -4.68
C GLU A 456 -1.79 -3.99 -4.15
N VAL A 457 -1.54 -4.21 -2.86
CA VAL A 457 -1.88 -5.47 -2.17
C VAL A 457 -2.89 -5.21 -1.05
N GLU A 458 -3.71 -6.20 -0.73
CA GLU A 458 -4.75 -6.02 0.29
C GLU A 458 -4.16 -6.09 1.71
N PHE A 459 -4.42 -5.05 2.51
CA PHE A 459 -4.16 -5.01 3.95
C PHE A 459 -5.47 -5.04 4.75
N GLY A 460 -5.37 -5.16 6.08
CA GLY A 460 -6.53 -5.06 6.96
C GLY A 460 -7.22 -3.69 6.86
N LEU A 461 -8.55 -3.70 6.97
CA LEU A 461 -9.38 -2.47 6.93
C LEU A 461 -10.14 -2.22 8.24
N ASN A 462 -10.17 -3.19 9.15
CA ASN A 462 -10.93 -3.11 10.38
C ASN A 462 -10.06 -2.56 11.51
N VAL A 463 -10.15 -1.24 11.72
CA VAL A 463 -9.51 -0.56 12.84
C VAL A 463 -10.29 -0.89 14.12
N ASN A 464 -9.59 -1.19 15.22
CA ASN A 464 -10.25 -1.35 16.51
C ASN A 464 -10.79 0.01 17.01
N GLN A 465 -12.11 0.16 17.05
CA GLN A 465 -12.77 1.41 17.47
C GLN A 465 -13.03 1.47 18.98
N GLN A 466 -12.82 0.38 19.73
CA GLN A 466 -13.10 0.28 21.16
C GLN A 466 -11.92 0.73 22.02
N ILE A 467 -11.42 1.95 21.78
CA ILE A 467 -10.39 2.61 22.60
C ILE A 467 -11.04 3.81 23.29
N ASP A 468 -10.95 3.87 24.62
CA ASP A 468 -11.39 5.01 25.42
C ASP A 468 -10.71 6.30 24.93
N GLU A 469 -11.43 7.42 24.86
CA GLU A 469 -10.88 8.68 24.30
C GLU A 469 -9.55 9.09 24.93
N GLN A 470 -9.42 8.97 26.25
CA GLN A 470 -8.18 9.27 26.99
C GLN A 470 -6.97 8.40 26.58
N ASN A 471 -7.22 7.20 26.05
CA ASN A 471 -6.21 6.22 25.64
C ASN A 471 -5.97 6.23 24.12
N ARG A 472 -6.65 7.11 23.35
CA ARG A 472 -6.41 7.22 21.91
C ARG A 472 -5.13 8.00 21.66
N LEU A 473 -4.17 7.37 20.97
CA LEU A 473 -3.00 8.02 20.39
C LEU A 473 -3.22 8.10 18.89
N PHE A 474 -3.47 9.30 18.37
CA PHE A 474 -3.72 9.53 16.95
C PHE A 474 -2.46 9.38 16.10
N LEU A 475 -2.56 8.66 14.99
CA LEU A 475 -1.43 8.42 14.09
C LEU A 475 -1.64 9.01 12.69
N GLY A 476 -2.82 8.81 12.12
CA GLY A 476 -3.10 9.17 10.73
C GLY A 476 -4.40 8.58 10.23
N SER A 477 -4.51 8.36 8.93
CA SER A 477 -5.74 7.88 8.28
C SER A 477 -5.53 6.54 7.58
N LEU A 478 -6.55 5.69 7.60
CA LEU A 478 -6.54 4.38 6.95
C LEU A 478 -6.35 4.53 5.43
N VAL A 479 -5.56 3.66 4.82
CA VAL A 479 -5.43 3.56 3.37
C VAL A 479 -6.09 2.28 2.90
N LYS A 480 -6.93 2.39 1.87
CA LYS A 480 -7.61 1.27 1.22
C LYS A 480 -7.35 1.34 -0.27
N SER A 481 -6.76 0.28 -0.82
CA SER A 481 -6.44 0.19 -2.27
C SER A 481 -5.67 1.43 -2.73
N GLY A 482 -4.65 1.82 -1.99
CA GLY A 482 -3.81 2.97 -2.32
C GLY A 482 -4.41 4.36 -2.05
N LEU A 483 -5.71 4.46 -1.73
CA LEU A 483 -6.43 5.71 -1.46
C LEU A 483 -6.63 5.95 0.04
N VAL A 484 -6.32 7.17 0.48
CA VAL A 484 -6.54 7.61 1.87
C VAL A 484 -8.04 7.72 2.14
N GLN A 485 -8.49 7.07 3.20
CA GLN A 485 -9.88 7.07 3.65
C GLN A 485 -10.09 8.11 4.76
N PRO A 486 -11.30 8.67 4.91
CA PRO A 486 -11.65 9.58 6.00
C PRO A 486 -11.89 8.80 7.32
N MET A 487 -10.99 7.88 7.65
CA MET A 487 -11.07 7.04 8.83
C MET A 487 -9.77 7.14 9.61
N ASP A 488 -9.84 7.71 10.81
CA ASP A 488 -8.67 7.90 11.67
C ASP A 488 -8.21 6.58 12.29
N VAL A 489 -6.89 6.43 12.39
CA VAL A 489 -6.21 5.28 12.99
C VAL A 489 -5.55 5.73 14.28
N PHE A 490 -5.83 4.98 15.34
CA PHE A 490 -5.32 5.21 16.68
C PHE A 490 -4.54 4.00 17.19
N ILE A 491 -3.52 4.25 17.99
CA ILE A 491 -2.85 3.26 18.84
C ILE A 491 -3.39 3.42 20.26
N ASP A 492 -3.60 2.31 20.96
CA ASP A 492 -4.02 2.32 22.36
C ASP A 492 -2.84 2.65 23.27
N LYS A 493 -2.93 3.75 24.05
CA LYS A 493 -1.88 4.16 25.01
C LYS A 493 -1.57 3.09 26.06
N ARG A 494 -2.48 2.14 26.31
CA ARG A 494 -2.27 1.01 27.23
C ARG A 494 -1.25 0.00 26.70
N GLU A 495 -1.00 0.02 25.39
CA GLU A 495 -0.08 -0.90 24.71
C GLU A 495 1.34 -0.32 24.56
N LEU A 496 1.55 0.96 24.92
CA LEU A 496 2.84 1.64 24.78
C LEU A 496 3.95 1.02 25.62
N ASP A 497 3.62 0.48 26.80
CA ASP A 497 4.60 -0.23 27.63
C ASP A 497 5.13 -1.51 26.95
N LYS A 498 4.47 -2.00 25.88
CA LYS A 498 4.91 -3.13 25.06
C LYS A 498 5.86 -2.74 23.91
N HIS A 499 6.32 -1.49 23.91
CA HIS A 499 7.32 -0.93 23.00
C HIS A 499 6.90 -0.84 21.53
N ILE A 500 7.56 0.06 20.80
CA ILE A 500 7.31 0.36 19.39
C ILE A 500 8.61 0.19 18.60
N PHE A 501 8.53 -0.47 17.45
CA PHE A 501 9.59 -0.50 16.46
C PHE A 501 9.18 0.28 15.21
N ILE A 502 10.05 1.17 14.75
CA ILE A 502 9.84 1.99 13.55
C ILE A 502 11.01 1.75 12.59
N ALA A 503 10.70 1.37 11.35
CA ALA A 503 11.74 1.14 10.34
C ALA A 503 11.41 1.73 8.98
N GLY A 504 12.44 1.99 8.19
CA GLY A 504 12.33 2.46 6.81
C GLY A 504 13.56 3.19 6.31
N VAL A 505 13.69 3.34 5.00
CA VAL A 505 14.83 4.04 4.38
C VAL A 505 14.86 5.54 4.71
N THR A 506 15.98 6.22 4.45
CA THR A 506 16.08 7.68 4.58
C THR A 506 15.05 8.38 3.69
N GLY A 507 14.39 9.43 4.22
CA GLY A 507 13.35 10.18 3.50
C GLY A 507 11.98 9.50 3.42
N SER A 508 11.81 8.31 4.00
CA SER A 508 10.53 7.60 4.00
C SER A 508 9.48 8.17 4.97
N GLY A 509 9.88 8.97 5.96
CA GLY A 509 8.97 9.62 6.92
C GLY A 509 9.08 9.13 8.37
N LYS A 510 10.10 8.33 8.72
CA LYS A 510 10.32 7.83 10.11
C LYS A 510 10.25 8.94 11.17
N THR A 511 11.09 9.97 11.06
CA THR A 511 11.14 11.08 12.02
C THR A 511 9.78 11.81 12.12
N THR A 512 9.06 11.96 11.00
CA THR A 512 7.70 12.52 10.99
C THR A 512 6.72 11.67 11.78
N THR A 513 6.81 10.34 11.68
CA THR A 513 6.05 9.42 12.54
C THR A 513 6.43 9.57 14.01
N CYS A 514 7.72 9.67 14.33
CA CYS A 514 8.18 9.89 15.70
C CYS A 514 7.61 11.17 16.30
N HIS A 515 7.67 12.29 15.56
CA HIS A 515 7.07 13.57 15.98
C HIS A 515 5.57 13.43 16.26
N ARG A 516 4.84 12.73 15.38
CA ARG A 516 3.41 12.47 15.56
C ARG A 516 3.15 11.64 16.82
N LEU A 517 3.92 10.57 17.05
CA LEU A 517 3.77 9.71 18.23
C LEU A 517 4.03 10.47 19.54
N LEU A 518 5.16 11.19 19.62
CA LEU A 518 5.54 11.94 20.83
C LEU A 518 4.51 13.02 21.17
N GLU A 519 4.02 13.75 20.17
CA GLU A 519 2.98 14.76 20.36
C GLU A 519 1.64 14.14 20.77
N SER A 520 1.19 13.07 20.11
CA SER A 520 -0.11 12.48 20.38
C SER A 520 -0.15 11.65 21.68
N ALA A 521 1.01 11.17 22.15
CA ALA A 521 1.13 10.48 23.42
C ALA A 521 0.78 11.38 24.62
N GLN A 522 1.15 12.66 24.58
CA GLN A 522 1.01 13.60 25.69
C GLN A 522 1.65 13.05 26.98
N MET A 523 2.87 12.54 26.85
CA MET A 523 3.66 11.93 27.92
C MET A 523 5.06 12.55 27.94
N PRO A 524 5.71 12.67 29.12
CA PRO A 524 7.13 13.00 29.20
C PRO A 524 7.95 12.03 28.35
N PHE A 525 8.94 12.56 27.65
CA PHE A 525 9.79 11.76 26.78
C PHE A 525 11.25 12.17 26.83
N LEU A 526 12.13 11.23 26.51
CA LEU A 526 13.55 11.47 26.25
C LEU A 526 13.91 10.89 24.88
N VAL A 527 14.38 11.75 23.98
CA VAL A 527 14.90 11.35 22.66
C VAL A 527 16.41 11.27 22.71
N ILE A 528 16.99 10.18 22.21
CA ILE A 528 18.41 10.04 21.93
C ILE A 528 18.57 10.10 20.41
N GLU A 529 19.18 11.18 19.92
CA GLU A 529 19.37 11.45 18.49
C GLU A 529 20.87 11.42 18.14
N PRO A 530 21.39 10.31 17.56
CA PRO A 530 22.83 10.17 17.38
C PRO A 530 23.47 11.03 16.29
N ALA A 531 22.75 11.37 15.21
CA ALA A 531 23.39 11.82 13.98
C ALA A 531 22.90 13.16 13.42
N LYS A 532 21.65 13.54 13.67
CA LYS A 532 21.03 14.75 13.13
C LYS A 532 20.46 15.60 14.27
N THR A 533 19.73 16.66 13.93
CA THR A 533 19.04 17.58 14.85
C THR A 533 17.56 17.77 14.46
N GLU A 534 16.93 16.73 13.94
CA GLU A 534 15.59 16.77 13.34
C GLU A 534 14.46 16.99 14.38
N TYR A 535 14.70 16.66 15.67
CA TYR A 535 13.68 16.79 16.73
C TYR A 535 13.56 18.22 17.30
N ARG A 536 14.51 19.12 17.01
CA ARG A 536 14.44 20.53 17.46
C ARG A 536 13.13 21.21 17.06
N VAL A 537 12.55 20.83 15.92
CA VAL A 537 11.29 21.39 15.40
C VAL A 537 10.11 21.25 16.38
N LEU A 538 10.14 20.26 17.28
CA LEU A 538 9.11 20.07 18.32
C LEU A 538 9.04 21.27 19.28
N THR A 539 10.12 22.04 19.43
CA THR A 539 10.15 23.27 20.26
C THR A 539 9.17 24.34 19.78
N LYS A 540 8.74 24.29 18.51
CA LYS A 540 7.73 25.20 17.97
C LYS A 540 6.33 24.93 18.56
N LYS A 541 6.07 23.70 18.99
CA LYS A 541 4.81 23.29 19.64
C LYS A 541 4.91 23.37 21.16
N ASN A 542 6.03 22.93 21.71
CA ASN A 542 6.30 23.00 23.15
C ASN A 542 7.65 23.69 23.39
N LYS A 543 7.62 24.93 23.88
CA LYS A 543 8.83 25.74 24.10
C LYS A 543 9.65 25.29 25.32
N ASP A 544 9.11 24.40 26.15
CA ASP A 544 9.74 23.94 27.39
C ASP A 544 10.54 22.64 27.20
N ILE A 545 10.72 22.18 25.95
CA ILE A 545 11.56 21.03 25.65
C ILE A 545 13.02 21.37 25.97
N LEU A 546 13.64 20.55 26.80
CA LEU A 546 15.03 20.67 27.21
C LEU A 546 15.92 19.93 26.20
N ILE A 547 16.83 20.65 25.55
CA ILE A 547 17.74 20.07 24.55
C ILE A 547 19.16 20.15 25.08
N PHE A 548 19.89 19.03 24.99
CA PHE A 548 21.32 18.95 25.31
C PHE A 548 22.11 18.49 24.09
N THR A 549 23.20 19.19 23.80
CA THR A 549 24.12 18.94 22.68
C THR A 549 25.38 18.26 23.21
N LEU A 550 25.36 16.93 23.27
CA LEU A 550 26.43 16.12 23.83
C LEU A 550 27.69 16.27 22.96
N GLY A 551 28.79 16.69 23.59
CA GLY A 551 30.05 17.01 22.91
C GLY A 551 30.17 18.44 22.40
N ASN A 552 29.17 19.30 22.59
CA ASN A 552 29.27 20.74 22.32
C ASN A 552 28.97 21.56 23.58
N ASP A 553 30.04 22.00 24.24
CA ASP A 553 29.96 22.72 25.51
C ASP A 553 29.49 24.18 25.35
N ASN A 554 29.53 24.72 24.14
CA ASN A 554 29.22 26.13 23.87
C ASN A 554 27.72 26.38 23.69
N LEU A 555 26.96 25.36 23.26
CA LEU A 555 25.54 25.47 22.94
C LEU A 555 24.66 25.04 24.12
N ALA A 556 24.51 23.74 24.38
CA ALA A 556 23.72 23.21 25.48
C ALA A 556 24.45 22.02 26.14
N PRO A 557 25.39 22.28 27.07
CA PRO A 557 26.26 21.25 27.62
C PRO A 557 25.50 20.16 28.38
N PHE A 558 26.02 18.94 28.34
CA PHE A 558 25.55 17.81 29.14
C PHE A 558 26.65 17.35 30.10
N ARG A 559 26.27 16.86 31.28
CA ARG A 559 27.19 16.37 32.31
C ARG A 559 26.70 15.02 32.84
N LEU A 560 27.54 14.01 32.76
CA LEU A 560 27.23 12.64 33.15
C LEU A 560 28.44 12.00 33.81
N ASN A 561 28.34 11.66 35.08
CA ASN A 561 29.26 10.75 35.74
C ASN A 561 28.71 9.30 35.61
N PRO A 562 29.31 8.42 34.78
CA PRO A 562 28.83 7.05 34.65
C PRO A 562 28.91 6.25 35.96
N PHE A 563 29.78 6.64 36.90
CA PHE A 563 29.99 5.97 38.19
C PHE A 563 29.07 6.45 39.32
N GLU A 564 28.30 7.52 39.13
CA GLU A 564 27.29 7.91 40.12
C GLU A 564 26.08 6.99 40.02
N PHE A 565 25.73 6.32 41.12
CA PHE A 565 24.58 5.40 41.19
C PHE A 565 23.47 5.94 42.09
N PHE A 566 22.27 5.38 41.97
CA PHE A 566 21.12 5.75 42.77
C PHE A 566 21.12 5.04 44.14
N PRO A 567 20.53 5.62 45.19
CA PRO A 567 20.53 5.03 46.54
C PRO A 567 19.95 3.62 46.68
N HIS A 568 19.17 3.16 45.70
CA HIS A 568 18.55 1.84 45.68
C HIS A 568 19.36 0.81 44.86
N GLU A 569 20.36 1.25 44.10
CA GLU A 569 21.27 0.39 43.36
C GLU A 569 22.33 -0.22 44.28
N ASN A 570 22.89 -1.34 43.86
CA ASN A 570 24.15 -1.84 44.40
C ASN A 570 25.30 -1.50 43.44
N ILE A 571 26.51 -1.36 43.99
CA ILE A 571 27.69 -1.03 43.19
C ILE A 571 27.94 -2.11 42.11
N THR A 572 27.74 -3.38 42.42
CA THR A 572 27.93 -4.48 41.46
C THR A 572 27.09 -4.33 40.20
N ALA A 573 25.76 -4.09 40.31
CA ALA A 573 24.93 -3.91 39.12
C ALA A 573 25.34 -2.66 38.31
N ARG A 574 25.78 -1.59 38.99
CA ARG A 574 26.33 -0.41 38.32
C ARG A 574 27.58 -0.75 37.53
N VAL A 575 28.52 -1.49 38.12
CA VAL A 575 29.75 -1.93 37.43
C VAL A 575 29.41 -2.83 36.24
N ASP A 576 28.47 -3.77 36.40
CA ASP A 576 28.02 -4.65 35.32
C ASP A 576 27.45 -3.86 34.14
N MET A 577 26.65 -2.82 34.41
CA MET A 577 26.09 -1.96 33.36
C MET A 577 27.15 -1.11 32.65
N ILE A 578 28.14 -0.59 33.39
CA ILE A 578 29.27 0.15 32.79
C ILE A 578 30.10 -0.80 31.91
N LYS A 579 30.39 -2.00 32.41
CA LYS A 579 31.12 -3.03 31.67
C LYS A 579 30.37 -3.43 30.39
N ALA A 580 29.07 -3.70 30.48
CA ALA A 580 28.24 -4.02 29.31
C ALA A 580 28.23 -2.89 28.27
N SER A 581 28.19 -1.62 28.72
CA SER A 581 28.30 -0.44 27.83
C SER A 581 29.63 -0.42 27.08
N ILE A 582 30.72 -0.73 27.77
CA ILE A 582 32.07 -0.79 27.20
C ILE A 582 32.20 -1.97 26.22
N GLU A 583 31.70 -3.15 26.58
CA GLU A 583 31.74 -4.36 25.75
C GLU A 583 30.88 -4.22 24.49
N ALA A 584 29.72 -3.56 24.57
CA ALA A 584 28.88 -3.31 23.41
C ALA A 584 29.48 -2.28 22.44
N ALA A 585 30.26 -1.32 22.96
CA ALA A 585 30.83 -0.22 22.17
C ALA A 585 32.18 -0.55 21.51
N PHE A 586 33.00 -1.37 22.16
CA PHE A 586 34.37 -1.64 21.73
C PHE A 586 34.65 -3.13 21.59
N ASP A 587 35.35 -3.50 20.51
CA ASP A 587 35.98 -4.82 20.43
C ASP A 587 37.19 -4.87 21.36
N MET A 588 37.12 -5.78 22.33
CA MET A 588 38.11 -5.96 23.38
C MET A 588 38.56 -7.42 23.48
N GLU A 589 39.85 -7.60 23.80
CA GLU A 589 40.40 -8.91 24.15
C GLU A 589 39.79 -9.43 25.45
N ALA A 590 39.74 -10.75 25.62
CA ALA A 590 39.00 -11.41 26.69
C ALA A 590 39.33 -10.92 28.12
N ALA A 591 40.58 -10.51 28.38
CA ALA A 591 41.02 -10.05 29.70
C ALA A 591 40.70 -8.57 29.99
N ILE A 592 40.57 -7.72 28.97
CA ILE A 592 40.45 -6.26 29.15
C ILE A 592 39.19 -5.87 29.95
N PRO A 593 37.98 -6.38 29.64
CA PRO A 593 36.80 -6.03 30.42
C PRO A 593 36.91 -6.40 31.90
N GLN A 594 37.55 -7.51 32.23
CA GLN A 594 37.78 -7.93 33.62
C GLN A 594 38.77 -7.01 34.35
N LEU A 595 39.80 -6.53 33.64
CA LEU A 595 40.75 -5.56 34.19
C LEU A 595 40.09 -4.21 34.46
N ILE A 596 39.24 -3.75 33.54
CA ILE A 596 38.46 -2.52 33.71
C ILE A 596 37.48 -2.69 34.89
N GLU A 597 36.75 -3.79 34.97
CA GLU A 597 35.84 -4.10 36.08
C GLU A 597 36.57 -4.05 37.44
N ALA A 598 37.72 -4.71 37.56
CA ALA A 598 38.53 -4.67 38.78
C ALA A 598 39.01 -3.25 39.12
N ALA A 599 39.41 -2.46 38.12
CA ALA A 599 39.81 -1.06 38.31
C ALA A 599 38.64 -0.19 38.80
N ILE A 600 37.42 -0.40 38.29
CA ILE A 600 36.22 0.32 38.75
C ILE A 600 35.97 0.02 40.24
N TYR A 601 36.00 -1.26 40.66
CA TYR A 601 35.83 -1.62 42.07
C TYR A 601 36.88 -0.95 42.96
N ARG A 602 38.16 -0.96 42.56
CA ARG A 602 39.22 -0.27 43.31
C ARG A 602 38.98 1.24 43.41
N CYS A 603 38.46 1.89 42.37
CA CYS A 603 38.12 3.30 42.43
C CYS A 603 37.05 3.59 43.51
N TYR A 604 36.00 2.76 43.59
CA TYR A 604 34.99 2.89 44.63
C TYR A 604 35.57 2.71 46.04
N GLU A 605 36.43 1.71 46.24
CA GLU A 605 37.12 1.48 47.52
C GLU A 605 37.96 2.69 47.96
N VAL A 606 38.73 3.28 47.03
CA VAL A 606 39.53 4.49 47.30
C VAL A 606 38.66 5.68 47.67
N LYS A 607 37.46 5.79 47.09
CA LYS A 607 36.45 6.80 47.47
C LYS A 607 35.68 6.43 48.75
N GLY A 608 36.07 5.38 49.47
CA GLY A 608 35.51 4.99 50.76
C GLY A 608 34.25 4.11 50.67
N TRP A 609 33.91 3.60 49.49
CA TRP A 609 32.75 2.72 49.35
C TRP A 609 33.08 1.27 49.72
N ASN A 610 32.22 0.67 50.54
CA ASN A 610 32.22 -0.76 50.76
C ASN A 610 31.36 -1.44 49.69
N ILE A 611 31.98 -2.24 48.82
CA ILE A 611 31.32 -2.87 47.67
C ILE A 611 30.13 -3.75 48.06
N ALA A 612 30.27 -4.53 49.16
CA ALA A 612 29.24 -5.48 49.58
C ALA A 612 27.98 -4.79 50.18
N THR A 613 28.15 -3.65 50.83
CA THR A 613 27.05 -2.94 51.51
C THR A 613 26.59 -1.68 50.78
N SER A 614 27.33 -1.23 49.77
CA SER A 614 27.11 0.04 49.07
C SER A 614 27.00 1.23 50.01
N LYS A 615 27.79 1.23 51.11
CA LYS A 615 27.88 2.34 52.08
C LYS A 615 29.24 3.02 52.00
N ASN A 616 29.27 4.33 52.20
CA ASN A 616 30.49 5.13 52.19
C ASN A 616 31.00 5.40 53.63
N SER A 617 32.31 5.30 53.84
CA SER A 617 32.97 5.55 55.14
C SER A 617 33.55 6.96 55.28
N LEU A 618 33.79 7.67 54.17
CA LEU A 618 34.35 9.02 54.14
C LEU A 618 33.26 10.08 54.28
N TYR A 619 32.07 9.82 53.73
CA TYR A 619 30.93 10.73 53.71
C TYR A 619 29.72 10.10 54.40
N THR A 620 29.08 10.85 55.32
CA THR A 620 27.87 10.40 56.02
C THR A 620 26.66 10.32 55.09
N ASN A 621 26.48 11.32 54.22
CA ASN A 621 25.43 11.36 53.21
C ASN A 621 26.07 11.51 51.80
N PRO A 622 26.54 10.41 51.20
CA PRO A 622 27.33 10.47 49.96
C PRO A 622 26.53 10.94 48.72
N PHE A 623 25.19 10.92 48.79
CA PHE A 623 24.31 11.33 47.69
C PHE A 623 23.81 12.78 47.79
N ASP A 624 24.09 13.47 48.91
CA ASP A 624 23.64 14.85 49.12
C ASP A 624 24.27 15.80 48.08
N ASP A 625 23.56 16.88 47.80
CA ASP A 625 24.01 17.96 46.92
C ASP A 625 25.40 18.49 47.34
N GLY A 626 26.28 18.72 46.35
CA GLY A 626 27.64 19.21 46.59
C GLY A 626 28.63 18.20 47.21
N VAL A 627 28.22 16.95 47.44
CA VAL A 627 29.11 15.87 47.91
C VAL A 627 29.70 15.11 46.72
N TYR A 628 31.02 14.93 46.70
CA TYR A 628 31.78 14.29 45.61
C TYR A 628 32.29 12.90 46.01
N ALA A 629 31.36 12.00 46.34
CA ALA A 629 31.68 10.66 46.83
C ALA A 629 31.99 9.64 45.73
N PHE A 630 31.76 9.95 44.45
CA PHE A 630 31.85 8.97 43.36
C PHE A 630 33.18 9.05 42.60
N PRO A 631 33.65 7.93 42.02
CA PRO A 631 34.75 7.93 41.06
C PRO A 631 34.47 8.77 39.82
N THR A 632 35.54 9.11 39.10
CA THR A 632 35.53 9.78 37.80
C THR A 632 36.24 8.94 36.74
N LEU A 633 36.15 9.33 35.46
CA LEU A 633 36.86 8.60 34.39
C LEU A 633 38.38 8.74 34.54
N SER A 634 38.85 9.90 35.00
CA SER A 634 40.25 10.13 35.35
C SER A 634 40.71 9.18 36.46
N ASP A 635 39.88 8.94 37.48
CA ASP A 635 40.17 7.96 38.53
C ASP A 635 40.33 6.55 37.93
N LEU A 636 39.43 6.14 37.03
CA LEU A 636 39.49 4.83 36.36
C LEU A 636 40.76 4.64 35.52
N VAL A 637 41.12 5.64 34.71
CA VAL A 637 42.32 5.56 33.86
C VAL A 637 43.58 5.38 34.71
N ASN A 638 43.71 6.15 35.78
CA ASN A 638 44.84 6.04 36.70
C ASN A 638 44.85 4.69 37.43
N MET A 639 43.68 4.21 37.88
CA MET A 639 43.57 2.95 38.60
C MET A 639 43.85 1.73 37.72
N THR A 640 43.58 1.82 36.42
CA THR A 640 43.88 0.74 35.47
C THR A 640 45.38 0.41 35.46
N GLU A 641 46.25 1.43 35.48
CA GLU A 641 47.71 1.22 35.48
C GLU A 641 48.18 0.45 36.73
N VAL A 642 47.57 0.74 37.88
CA VAL A 642 47.80 0.03 39.16
C VAL A 642 47.32 -1.41 39.06
N VAL A 643 46.06 -1.63 38.68
CA VAL A 643 45.48 -2.98 38.61
C VAL A 643 46.23 -3.88 37.64
N VAL A 644 46.59 -3.41 36.45
CA VAL A 644 47.36 -4.23 35.48
C VAL A 644 48.74 -4.58 36.02
N SER A 645 49.37 -3.68 36.77
CA SER A 645 50.69 -3.91 37.38
C SER A 645 50.64 -5.01 38.45
N ASP A 646 49.55 -5.06 39.22
CA ASP A 646 49.32 -6.01 40.33
C ASP A 646 48.97 -7.43 39.86
N GLN A 647 48.44 -7.60 38.64
CA GLN A 647 47.97 -8.89 38.11
C GLN A 647 49.10 -9.87 37.73
N GLY A 648 50.37 -9.47 37.85
CA GLY A 648 51.51 -10.39 37.67
C GLY A 648 51.82 -10.79 36.22
N PHE A 649 51.29 -10.07 35.23
CA PHE A 649 51.65 -10.25 33.82
C PHE A 649 53.15 -9.91 33.57
N ASP A 650 53.72 -10.44 32.49
CA ASP A 650 55.05 -10.04 32.03
C ASP A 650 55.06 -8.60 31.50
N ASP A 651 56.23 -7.96 31.48
CA ASP A 651 56.36 -6.52 31.18
C ASP A 651 55.79 -6.14 29.82
N ARG A 652 55.90 -7.02 28.81
CA ARG A 652 55.36 -6.74 27.48
C ARG A 652 53.83 -6.75 27.50
N LEU A 653 53.24 -7.80 28.05
CA LEU A 653 51.78 -7.93 28.12
C LEU A 653 51.14 -6.84 28.99
N LYS A 654 51.82 -6.41 30.06
CA LYS A 654 51.42 -5.24 30.87
C LYS A 654 51.33 -3.97 30.03
N GLN A 655 52.39 -3.66 29.28
CA GLN A 655 52.44 -2.47 28.44
C GLN A 655 51.38 -2.52 27.32
N ASP A 656 51.15 -3.70 26.74
CA ASP A 656 50.13 -3.90 25.71
C ASP A 656 48.72 -3.64 26.27
N TYR A 657 48.36 -4.19 27.45
CA TYR A 657 47.06 -3.93 28.07
C TYR A 657 46.89 -2.47 28.53
N ILE A 658 47.90 -1.89 29.20
CA ILE A 658 47.85 -0.49 29.62
C ILE A 658 47.67 0.41 28.40
N GLY A 659 48.49 0.23 27.36
CA GLY A 659 48.40 1.02 26.13
C GLY A 659 47.02 0.89 25.47
N SER A 660 46.49 -0.32 25.39
CA SER A 660 45.20 -0.64 24.77
C SER A 660 44.00 -0.03 25.52
N ILE A 661 43.98 -0.09 26.85
CA ILE A 661 42.91 0.50 27.68
C ILE A 661 43.02 2.02 27.67
N LYS A 662 44.23 2.54 27.87
CA LYS A 662 44.51 3.97 27.92
C LYS A 662 44.14 4.66 26.60
N ALA A 663 44.47 4.07 25.45
CA ALA A 663 44.09 4.60 24.14
C ALA A 663 42.55 4.74 23.98
N ARG A 664 41.76 3.81 24.51
CA ARG A 664 40.29 3.84 24.43
C ARG A 664 39.67 4.82 25.43
N LEU A 665 40.13 4.82 26.68
CA LEU A 665 39.55 5.65 27.74
C LEU A 665 40.03 7.11 27.71
N GLN A 666 41.30 7.38 27.36
CA GLN A 666 41.80 8.76 27.27
C GLN A 666 41.09 9.58 26.20
N GLY A 667 40.62 8.95 25.12
CA GLY A 667 39.80 9.62 24.11
C GLY A 667 38.52 10.24 24.70
N LEU A 668 38.03 9.73 25.83
CA LEU A 668 36.85 10.24 26.53
C LEU A 668 37.17 11.38 27.50
N LEU A 669 38.45 11.57 27.87
CA LEU A 669 38.92 12.61 28.80
C LEU A 669 39.30 13.93 28.11
N ILE A 670 39.34 13.97 26.78
CA ILE A 670 39.86 15.11 26.02
C ILE A 670 38.71 16.00 25.51
N GLY A 671 38.89 17.32 25.67
CA GLY A 671 38.00 18.35 25.15
C GLY A 671 36.58 18.27 25.73
N ALA A 672 35.57 18.54 24.90
CA ALA A 672 34.17 18.54 25.33
C ALA A 672 33.67 17.17 25.85
N LYS A 673 34.28 16.05 25.42
CA LYS A 673 33.96 14.72 25.94
C LYS A 673 34.40 14.56 27.40
N GLY A 674 35.59 15.06 27.73
CA GLY A 674 36.09 15.07 29.11
C GLY A 674 35.21 15.94 30.00
N LEU A 675 34.88 17.16 29.55
CA LEU A 675 33.95 18.04 30.29
C LEU A 675 32.58 17.41 30.52
N MET A 676 32.11 16.57 29.59
CA MET A 676 30.83 15.88 29.70
C MET A 676 30.89 14.66 30.63
N LEU A 677 31.91 13.82 30.52
CA LEU A 677 31.95 12.48 31.15
C LEU A 677 32.85 12.39 32.39
N ASP A 678 33.84 13.26 32.52
CA ASP A 678 34.78 13.31 33.65
C ASP A 678 34.34 14.34 34.69
N THR A 679 33.08 14.24 35.10
CA THR A 679 32.46 15.11 36.09
C THR A 679 32.27 14.36 37.42
N PRO A 680 32.41 15.01 38.58
CA PRO A 680 32.15 14.38 39.88
C PRO A 680 30.69 13.96 40.08
N ARG A 681 29.75 14.67 39.44
CA ARG A 681 28.29 14.44 39.53
C ARG A 681 27.66 14.37 38.15
N SER A 682 26.53 13.68 38.08
CA SER A 682 25.64 13.53 36.94
C SER A 682 24.51 14.54 36.96
N ILE A 683 24.02 14.88 35.78
CA ILE A 683 22.73 15.51 35.65
C ILE A 683 21.63 14.66 36.30
N ASN A 684 20.61 15.31 36.86
CA ASN A 684 19.56 14.63 37.61
C ASN A 684 18.58 13.90 36.67
N PHE A 685 18.86 12.64 36.32
CA PHE A 685 17.98 11.81 35.49
C PHE A 685 16.58 11.63 36.11
N SER A 686 16.43 11.66 37.44
CA SER A 686 15.12 11.57 38.09
C SER A 686 14.22 12.78 37.82
N ASP A 687 14.80 13.93 37.49
CA ASP A 687 14.07 15.10 36.99
C ASP A 687 13.87 15.05 35.48
N LEU A 688 14.88 14.61 34.71
CA LEU A 688 14.80 14.53 33.25
C LEU A 688 13.63 13.68 32.76
N VAL A 689 13.36 12.52 33.39
CA VAL A 689 12.24 11.62 33.01
C VAL A 689 10.85 12.20 33.28
N LYS A 690 10.75 13.37 33.92
CA LYS A 690 9.49 14.10 34.13
C LYS A 690 9.28 15.22 33.11
N ARG A 691 10.26 15.46 32.25
CA ARG A 691 10.27 16.53 31.24
C ARG A 691 10.30 15.94 29.84
N ASN A 692 10.16 16.81 28.84
CA ASN A 692 10.45 16.47 27.45
C ASN A 692 11.90 16.85 27.16
N VAL A 693 12.74 15.86 26.86
CA VAL A 693 14.18 15.99 26.73
C VAL A 693 14.64 15.47 25.37
N ILE A 694 15.60 16.15 24.74
CA ILE A 694 16.28 15.69 23.53
C ILE A 694 17.78 15.72 23.80
N LEU A 695 18.44 14.59 23.58
CA LEU A 695 19.90 14.42 23.66
C LEU A 695 20.43 14.27 22.24
N GLU A 696 21.18 15.27 21.77
CA GLU A 696 21.78 15.31 20.45
C GLU A 696 23.25 14.88 20.54
N LEU A 697 23.66 13.85 19.79
CA LEU A 697 25.04 13.35 19.78
C LEU A 697 25.73 13.58 18.42
N GLU A 698 25.23 14.50 17.59
CA GLU A 698 25.80 14.82 16.26
C GLU A 698 27.31 15.14 16.35
N GLU A 699 27.70 15.89 17.37
CA GLU A 699 29.06 16.43 17.57
C GLU A 699 30.10 15.38 17.97
N ILE A 700 29.65 14.25 18.51
CA ILE A 700 30.51 13.09 18.72
C ILE A 700 30.78 12.47 17.35
N ARG A 701 32.04 12.35 16.91
CA ARG A 701 32.32 11.82 15.55
C ARG A 701 32.54 10.31 15.51
N ASN A 702 33.06 9.74 16.58
CA ASN A 702 33.40 8.32 16.63
C ASN A 702 32.13 7.46 16.90
N PRO A 703 31.80 6.49 16.02
CA PRO A 703 30.63 5.62 16.23
C PRO A 703 30.66 4.81 17.53
N SER A 704 31.80 4.23 17.91
CA SER A 704 31.95 3.47 19.16
C SER A 704 31.77 4.36 20.39
N GLU A 705 32.27 5.60 20.35
CA GLU A 705 32.05 6.56 21.43
C GLU A 705 30.56 6.93 21.56
N LYS A 706 29.83 7.09 20.44
CA LYS A 706 28.37 7.28 20.47
C LYS A 706 27.67 6.11 21.16
N SER A 707 27.99 4.88 20.74
CA SER A 707 27.42 3.67 21.34
C SER A 707 27.68 3.61 22.85
N LEU A 708 28.90 3.93 23.28
CA LEU A 708 29.24 3.96 24.70
C LEU A 708 28.43 5.00 25.48
N ILE A 709 28.36 6.23 24.97
CA ILE A 709 27.61 7.33 25.59
C ILE A 709 26.13 6.98 25.68
N MET A 710 25.55 6.41 24.62
CA MET A 710 24.18 5.89 24.64
C MET A 710 23.99 4.85 25.73
N GLY A 711 24.93 3.90 25.86
CA GLY A 711 24.92 2.90 26.93
C GLY A 711 24.90 3.52 28.33
N PHE A 712 25.77 4.49 28.59
CA PHE A 712 25.82 5.20 29.89
C PHE A 712 24.54 6.01 30.17
N VAL A 713 23.99 6.69 29.16
CA VAL A 713 22.73 7.43 29.29
C VAL A 713 21.59 6.47 29.60
N LEU A 714 21.47 5.36 28.87
CA LEU A 714 20.39 4.37 29.07
C LEU A 714 20.50 3.68 30.44
N ALA A 715 21.71 3.36 30.90
CA ALA A 715 21.93 2.80 32.23
C ALA A 715 21.40 3.73 33.34
N ASN A 716 21.75 5.03 33.29
CA ASN A 716 21.28 6.00 34.28
C ASN A 716 19.78 6.29 34.14
N LEU A 717 19.27 6.32 32.91
CA LEU A 717 17.86 6.53 32.61
C LEU A 717 16.99 5.39 33.18
N ASN A 718 17.40 4.14 33.01
CA ASN A 718 16.67 2.98 33.52
C ASN A 718 16.53 3.02 35.05
N GLU A 719 17.61 3.33 35.77
CA GLU A 719 17.57 3.41 37.24
C GLU A 719 16.77 4.62 37.73
N ALA A 720 16.79 5.74 36.99
CA ALA A 720 15.91 6.87 37.26
C ALA A 720 14.42 6.55 37.03
N ILE A 721 14.10 5.74 36.01
CA ILE A 721 12.75 5.23 35.76
C ILE A 721 12.29 4.35 36.93
N ARG A 722 13.15 3.43 37.40
CA ARG A 722 12.84 2.56 38.56
C ARG A 722 12.57 3.37 39.82
N ALA A 723 13.43 4.35 40.12
CA ALA A 723 13.26 5.25 41.27
C ALA A 723 11.94 6.02 41.20
N ASN A 724 11.62 6.63 40.05
CA ASN A 724 10.39 7.39 39.89
C ASN A 724 9.14 6.51 39.91
N HIS A 725 9.19 5.34 39.27
CA HIS A 725 8.09 4.38 39.34
C HIS A 725 7.73 4.05 40.79
N GLN A 726 8.73 3.75 41.63
CA GLN A 726 8.52 3.48 43.04
C GLN A 726 7.92 4.68 43.80
N GLN A 727 8.42 5.89 43.53
CA GLN A 727 7.88 7.12 44.14
C GLN A 727 6.42 7.39 43.77
N TYR A 728 6.05 7.22 42.50
CA TYR A 728 4.67 7.38 42.02
C TYR A 728 3.76 6.31 42.61
N GLN A 729 4.22 5.06 42.65
CA GLN A 729 3.49 3.96 43.25
C GLN A 729 3.17 4.21 44.74
N GLN A 730 4.11 4.77 45.50
CA GLN A 730 3.89 5.16 46.90
C GLN A 730 2.81 6.24 47.07
N ARG A 731 2.58 7.08 46.04
CA ARG A 731 1.52 8.11 46.01
C ARG A 731 0.19 7.59 45.44
N GLY A 732 0.16 6.34 44.94
CA GLY A 732 -1.01 5.77 44.27
C GLY A 732 -1.18 6.24 42.82
N GLU A 733 -0.14 6.79 42.20
CA GLU A 733 -0.14 7.30 40.83
C GLU A 733 0.55 6.31 39.87
N LYS A 734 0.24 6.40 38.57
CA LYS A 734 0.89 5.57 37.53
C LYS A 734 2.00 6.36 36.83
N PHE A 735 3.24 5.91 36.98
CA PHE A 735 4.37 6.43 36.20
C PHE A 735 4.27 6.00 34.74
N ARG A 736 4.54 6.93 33.82
CA ARG A 736 4.54 6.71 32.37
C ARG A 736 5.56 7.64 31.71
N HIS A 737 6.46 7.08 30.92
CA HIS A 737 7.50 7.84 30.20
C HIS A 737 7.82 7.14 28.86
N ILE A 738 8.36 7.91 27.91
CA ILE A 738 8.77 7.42 26.59
C ILE A 738 10.27 7.66 26.39
N THR A 739 11.02 6.63 26.06
CA THR A 739 12.41 6.76 25.57
C THR A 739 12.45 6.41 24.10
N LEU A 740 12.86 7.35 23.26
CA LEU A 740 13.03 7.15 21.83
C LEU A 740 14.52 7.08 21.48
N ILE A 741 14.92 6.02 20.79
CA ILE A 741 16.31 5.78 20.38
C ILE A 741 16.36 5.72 18.86
N GLU A 742 16.98 6.73 18.24
CA GLU A 742 17.33 6.72 16.82
C GLU A 742 18.62 5.92 16.58
N GLU A 743 18.74 5.31 15.39
CA GLU A 743 19.89 4.48 14.99
C GLU A 743 20.29 3.45 16.06
N ALA A 744 19.30 2.76 16.62
CA ALA A 744 19.49 1.84 17.73
C ALA A 744 20.48 0.69 17.43
N HIS A 745 20.71 0.34 16.16
CA HIS A 745 21.73 -0.62 15.75
C HIS A 745 23.15 -0.25 16.20
N ARG A 746 23.40 1.01 16.59
CA ARG A 746 24.69 1.41 17.16
C ARG A 746 25.00 0.70 18.46
N LEU A 747 23.99 0.45 19.29
CA LEU A 747 24.12 -0.21 20.59
C LEU A 747 23.58 -1.65 20.57
N LEU A 748 22.53 -1.90 19.79
CA LEU A 748 21.78 -3.16 19.77
C LEU A 748 22.04 -3.98 18.50
N ALA A 749 23.28 -3.90 17.99
CA ALA A 749 23.70 -4.61 16.77
C ALA A 749 23.58 -6.13 16.93
N LYS A 750 23.14 -6.81 15.88
CA LYS A 750 23.18 -8.27 15.78
C LYS A 750 24.64 -8.75 15.77
N PHE A 751 24.89 -9.85 16.47
CA PHE A 751 26.18 -10.54 16.45
C PHE A 751 26.44 -11.18 15.08
N GLU A 752 27.61 -10.90 14.49
CA GLU A 752 28.08 -11.49 13.24
C GLU A 752 29.25 -12.48 13.45
N PRO A 753 29.43 -13.49 12.58
CA PRO A 753 30.58 -14.40 12.66
C PRO A 753 31.91 -13.64 12.57
N GLY A 754 32.67 -13.61 13.66
CA GLY A 754 33.92 -12.86 13.78
C GLY A 754 33.88 -11.77 14.86
N ASP A 755 32.69 -11.40 15.34
CA ASP A 755 32.54 -10.52 16.51
C ASP A 755 33.05 -11.21 17.80
N SER A 756 33.50 -10.40 18.76
CA SER A 756 33.92 -10.90 20.07
C SER A 756 32.73 -11.41 20.90
N SER A 757 32.94 -12.45 21.71
CA SER A 757 31.90 -12.96 22.63
C SER A 757 31.48 -11.90 23.66
N ASN A 758 32.37 -10.97 24.02
CA ASN A 758 32.09 -9.89 24.97
C ASN A 758 31.06 -8.91 24.38
N LYS A 759 31.23 -8.54 23.10
CA LYS A 759 30.26 -7.68 22.39
C LYS A 759 28.86 -8.28 22.38
N LYS A 760 28.77 -9.59 22.14
CA LYS A 760 27.50 -10.33 22.24
C LYS A 760 26.86 -10.19 23.62
N GLN A 761 27.63 -10.41 24.69
CA GLN A 761 27.15 -10.30 26.07
C GLN A 761 26.67 -8.88 26.42
N GLY A 762 27.39 -7.85 25.98
CA GLY A 762 27.00 -6.45 26.16
C GLY A 762 25.67 -6.14 25.48
N VAL A 763 25.51 -6.53 24.21
CA VAL A 763 24.24 -6.36 23.47
C VAL A 763 23.08 -7.10 24.14
N GLU A 764 23.29 -8.35 24.57
CA GLU A 764 22.26 -9.15 25.27
C GLU A 764 21.81 -8.48 26.56
N THR A 765 22.76 -7.93 27.35
CA THR A 765 22.45 -7.20 28.59
C THR A 765 21.53 -6.00 28.33
N PHE A 766 21.79 -5.23 27.26
CA PHE A 766 20.89 -4.14 26.88
C PHE A 766 19.56 -4.65 26.32
N ALA A 767 19.54 -5.73 25.54
CA ALA A 767 18.29 -6.30 25.03
C ALA A 767 17.37 -6.80 26.16
N ASP A 768 17.94 -7.43 27.19
CA ASP A 768 17.24 -7.88 28.39
C ASP A 768 16.73 -6.68 29.20
N MET A 769 17.53 -5.62 29.32
CA MET A 769 17.09 -4.37 29.93
C MET A 769 15.80 -3.87 29.27
N LEU A 770 15.74 -3.84 27.92
CA LEU A 770 14.55 -3.37 27.20
C LEU A 770 13.30 -4.18 27.60
N ALA A 771 13.42 -5.52 27.71
CA ALA A 771 12.30 -6.36 28.11
C ALA A 771 11.84 -6.08 29.56
N GLU A 772 12.77 -5.75 30.45
CA GLU A 772 12.45 -5.48 31.85
C GLU A 772 11.81 -4.12 32.10
N VAL A 773 12.23 -3.06 31.39
CA VAL A 773 11.81 -1.69 31.72
C VAL A 773 10.30 -1.48 31.59
N ARG A 774 9.64 -2.30 30.75
CA ARG A 774 8.18 -2.34 30.56
C ARG A 774 7.41 -2.38 31.88
N LYS A 775 7.87 -3.15 32.88
CA LYS A 775 7.15 -3.29 34.17
C LYS A 775 7.08 -1.98 34.97
N TYR A 776 7.96 -1.03 34.66
CA TYR A 776 8.06 0.25 35.34
C TYR A 776 7.26 1.36 34.65
N GLY A 777 6.50 1.06 33.59
CA GLY A 777 5.69 2.05 32.86
C GLY A 777 6.46 2.80 31.77
N GLU A 778 7.60 2.27 31.36
CA GLU A 778 8.44 2.81 30.29
C GLU A 778 7.99 2.31 28.90
N SER A 779 7.89 3.22 27.94
CA SER A 779 7.66 2.91 26.53
C SER A 779 8.91 3.20 25.71
N LEU A 780 9.55 2.14 25.21
CA LEU A 780 10.68 2.27 24.29
C LEU A 780 10.18 2.39 22.85
N ILE A 781 10.66 3.41 22.15
CA ILE A 781 10.47 3.58 20.70
C ILE A 781 11.84 3.42 20.05
N ILE A 782 12.00 2.33 19.29
CA ILE A 782 13.26 1.98 18.64
C ILE A 782 13.12 2.29 17.15
N VAL A 783 14.00 3.16 16.65
CA VAL A 783 13.95 3.65 15.28
C VAL A 783 15.22 3.26 14.54
N ASP A 784 15.07 2.59 13.39
CA ASP A 784 16.22 2.16 12.59
C ASP A 784 15.94 2.18 11.08
N GLN A 785 17.00 2.21 10.28
CA GLN A 785 16.92 2.15 8.82
C GLN A 785 17.07 0.72 8.30
N ILE A 786 17.81 -0.13 9.01
CA ILE A 786 18.19 -1.48 8.56
C ILE A 786 17.79 -2.48 9.67
N PRO A 787 16.52 -2.91 9.72
CA PRO A 787 16.04 -3.84 10.73
C PRO A 787 16.89 -5.10 10.93
N ASN A 788 17.46 -5.65 9.86
CA ASN A 788 18.27 -6.88 9.94
C ASN A 788 19.61 -6.68 10.68
N LYS A 789 20.08 -5.44 10.84
CA LYS A 789 21.27 -5.13 11.67
C LYS A 789 20.99 -5.18 13.17
N LEU A 790 19.74 -5.16 13.60
CA LEU A 790 19.39 -5.24 15.02
C LEU A 790 19.37 -6.68 15.50
N THR A 791 19.69 -6.88 16.77
CA THR A 791 19.50 -8.18 17.41
C THR A 791 18.02 -8.63 17.31
N PRO A 792 17.74 -9.91 16.97
CA PRO A 792 16.37 -10.40 16.80
C PRO A 792 15.46 -10.17 18.01
N GLU A 793 16.02 -10.12 19.22
CA GLU A 793 15.28 -9.90 20.46
C GLU A 793 14.58 -8.53 20.47
N VAL A 794 15.16 -7.50 19.86
CA VAL A 794 14.53 -6.17 19.72
C VAL A 794 13.26 -6.24 18.88
N LEU A 795 13.30 -6.96 17.76
CA LEU A 795 12.15 -7.11 16.86
C LEU A 795 11.03 -7.97 17.49
N LYS A 796 11.39 -8.96 18.31
CA LYS A 796 10.42 -9.83 19.01
C LYS A 796 9.76 -9.14 20.20
N ASN A 797 10.53 -8.35 20.96
CA ASN A 797 10.06 -7.70 22.19
C ASN A 797 9.28 -6.40 21.94
N THR A 798 9.24 -5.91 20.70
CA THR A 798 8.44 -4.75 20.30
C THR A 798 7.07 -5.19 19.77
N ASN A 799 6.00 -4.77 20.44
CA ASN A 799 4.63 -5.15 20.07
C ASN A 799 4.12 -4.38 18.86
N THR A 800 4.22 -3.05 18.90
CA THR A 800 3.74 -2.20 17.81
C THR A 800 4.86 -2.02 16.80
N LYS A 801 4.57 -2.27 15.53
CA LYS A 801 5.52 -2.13 14.42
C LYS A 801 4.95 -1.16 13.39
N ILE A 802 5.74 -0.15 13.05
CA ILE A 802 5.40 0.88 12.07
C ILE A 802 6.47 0.86 10.99
N ILE A 803 6.16 0.22 9.87
CA ILE A 803 7.12 -0.02 8.80
C ILE A 803 6.83 0.92 7.63
N HIS A 804 7.76 1.84 7.40
CA HIS A 804 7.83 2.65 6.20
C HIS A 804 8.50 1.85 5.06
N LYS A 805 8.72 2.53 3.93
CA LYS A 805 9.37 1.96 2.75
C LYS A 805 10.68 1.22 3.07
N LEU A 806 10.80 -0.03 2.60
CA LEU A 806 12.01 -0.88 2.68
C LEU A 806 12.30 -1.52 1.31
N PHE A 807 13.58 -1.59 0.94
CA PHE A 807 14.01 -2.18 -0.35
C PHE A 807 14.66 -3.56 -0.22
N ALA A 808 15.54 -3.73 0.76
CA ALA A 808 16.35 -4.94 0.89
C ALA A 808 15.50 -6.14 1.32
N GLN A 809 15.73 -7.29 0.68
CA GLN A 809 14.91 -8.50 0.91
C GLN A 809 15.04 -9.01 2.35
N ASP A 810 16.25 -9.03 2.89
CA ASP A 810 16.54 -9.46 4.26
C ASP A 810 15.87 -8.55 5.31
N ASP A 811 15.84 -7.24 5.08
CA ASP A 811 15.08 -6.30 5.92
C ASP A 811 13.57 -6.55 5.84
N LYS A 812 13.02 -6.77 4.63
CA LYS A 812 11.60 -7.10 4.40
C LYS A 812 11.21 -8.40 5.09
N GLU A 813 12.06 -9.43 5.01
CA GLU A 813 11.84 -10.72 5.68
C GLU A 813 11.87 -10.58 7.21
N ALA A 814 12.86 -9.86 7.74
CA ALA A 814 13.01 -9.66 9.19
C ALA A 814 11.76 -9.02 9.80
N VAL A 815 11.24 -7.95 9.21
CA VAL A 815 10.02 -7.29 9.71
C VAL A 815 8.75 -8.05 9.35
N GLY A 816 8.65 -8.56 8.11
CA GLY A 816 7.46 -9.22 7.60
C GLY A 816 7.09 -10.48 8.38
N ASN A 817 8.09 -11.27 8.78
CA ASN A 817 7.89 -12.47 9.59
C ASN A 817 7.34 -12.13 10.99
N THR A 818 7.76 -11.01 11.58
CA THR A 818 7.27 -10.55 12.90
C THR A 818 5.90 -9.87 12.86
N MET A 819 5.41 -9.55 11.66
CA MET A 819 4.11 -8.89 11.43
C MET A 819 3.08 -9.80 10.77
N ALA A 820 3.45 -11.05 10.47
CA ALA A 820 2.64 -12.01 9.72
C ALA A 820 2.19 -11.48 8.34
N LEU A 821 3.10 -10.84 7.61
CA LEU A 821 2.87 -10.41 6.22
C LEU A 821 2.95 -11.59 5.25
N SER A 822 2.10 -11.61 4.23
CA SER A 822 2.28 -12.48 3.06
C SER A 822 3.49 -12.06 2.23
N ASP A 823 3.97 -12.91 1.33
CA ASP A 823 5.14 -12.58 0.49
C ASP A 823 4.85 -11.38 -0.44
N GLU A 824 3.66 -11.32 -1.04
CA GLU A 824 3.19 -10.14 -1.78
C GLU A 824 3.20 -8.85 -0.93
N GLN A 825 2.77 -8.93 0.33
CA GLN A 825 2.78 -7.79 1.25
C GLN A 825 4.20 -7.36 1.64
N LYS A 826 5.14 -8.31 1.77
CA LYS A 826 6.57 -8.01 1.99
C LYS A 826 7.15 -7.31 0.76
N ASP A 827 6.85 -7.81 -0.43
CA ASP A 827 7.33 -7.22 -1.68
C ASP A 827 6.78 -5.81 -1.87
N PHE A 828 5.53 -5.58 -1.53
CA PHE A 828 4.90 -4.26 -1.57
C PHE A 828 5.56 -3.20 -0.66
N LEU A 829 6.34 -3.58 0.36
CA LEU A 829 7.04 -2.61 1.21
C LEU A 829 7.97 -1.66 0.41
N SER A 830 8.46 -2.07 -0.77
CA SER A 830 9.25 -1.19 -1.66
C SER A 830 8.41 -0.21 -2.49
N HIS A 831 7.08 -0.34 -2.49
CA HIS A 831 6.16 0.52 -3.23
C HIS A 831 5.48 1.57 -2.34
N LEU A 832 5.73 1.54 -1.02
CA LEU A 832 5.22 2.57 -0.11
C LEU A 832 5.75 3.96 -0.48
N GLU A 833 4.83 4.93 -0.48
CA GLU A 833 5.11 6.35 -0.63
C GLU A 833 5.61 6.95 0.69
N PRO A 834 6.34 8.08 0.68
CA PRO A 834 6.74 8.77 1.91
C PRO A 834 5.55 9.06 2.83
N GLY A 835 5.68 8.73 4.12
CA GLY A 835 4.62 8.87 5.12
C GLY A 835 3.56 7.77 5.08
N ARG A 836 3.60 6.84 4.12
CA ARG A 836 2.74 5.66 4.08
C ARG A 836 3.42 4.49 4.80
N VAL A 837 2.71 3.89 5.74
CA VAL A 837 3.25 2.84 6.62
C VAL A 837 2.38 1.60 6.64
N ILE A 838 2.98 0.46 6.94
CA ILE A 838 2.27 -0.72 7.43
C ILE A 838 2.36 -0.75 8.95
N LEU A 839 1.20 -0.68 9.59
CA LEU A 839 1.02 -0.70 11.04
C LEU A 839 0.58 -2.10 11.48
N SER A 840 1.29 -2.69 12.43
CA SER A 840 0.87 -3.89 13.15
C SER A 840 0.97 -3.64 14.66
N SER A 841 -0.02 -4.10 15.43
CA SER A 841 -0.05 -3.94 16.88
C SER A 841 -0.98 -4.98 17.50
N SER A 842 -0.78 -5.33 18.77
CA SER A 842 -1.75 -6.13 19.53
C SER A 842 -3.17 -5.57 19.40
N GLY A 843 -4.13 -6.46 19.17
CA GLY A 843 -5.54 -6.11 18.93
C GLY A 843 -5.89 -5.92 17.45
N MET A 844 -4.92 -5.96 16.53
CA MET A 844 -5.15 -5.98 15.08
C MET A 844 -5.04 -7.41 14.55
N ASN A 845 -6.07 -7.89 13.85
CA ASN A 845 -6.05 -9.23 13.24
C ASN A 845 -5.20 -9.30 11.96
N LYS A 846 -5.06 -8.18 11.26
CA LYS A 846 -4.25 -8.02 10.05
C LYS A 846 -3.53 -6.66 10.12
N PRO A 847 -2.30 -6.56 9.61
CA PRO A 847 -1.61 -5.28 9.47
C PRO A 847 -2.42 -4.31 8.62
N LEU A 848 -2.38 -3.02 8.98
CA LEU A 848 -3.11 -1.94 8.34
C LEU A 848 -2.17 -1.08 7.52
N GLN A 849 -2.61 -0.59 6.37
CA GLN A 849 -1.92 0.47 5.65
C GLN A 849 -2.43 1.83 6.15
N VAL A 850 -1.51 2.73 6.54
CA VAL A 850 -1.87 4.00 7.18
C VAL A 850 -1.07 5.14 6.54
N GLN A 851 -1.74 6.25 6.25
CA GLN A 851 -1.11 7.51 5.88
C GLN A 851 -0.89 8.33 7.14
N ILE A 852 0.38 8.55 7.51
CA ILE A 852 0.76 9.32 8.69
C ILE A 852 0.33 10.77 8.52
N LYS A 853 -0.32 11.33 9.55
CA LYS A 853 -0.64 12.76 9.57
C LYS A 853 0.61 13.56 9.93
N GLU A 854 1.17 14.29 8.98
CA GLU A 854 2.29 15.20 9.23
C GLU A 854 1.95 16.24 10.32
N LEU A 855 2.85 16.44 11.27
CA LEU A 855 2.69 17.40 12.37
C LEU A 855 3.34 18.74 12.05
N VAL A 856 4.64 18.68 11.72
CA VAL A 856 5.51 19.79 11.36
C VAL A 856 6.49 19.23 10.33
N SER A 857 6.75 20.00 9.28
CA SER A 857 7.63 19.59 8.20
C SER A 857 9.09 19.79 8.61
N THR A 858 9.92 18.76 8.52
CA THR A 858 11.36 18.88 8.84
C THR A 858 12.16 19.58 7.75
N THR A 859 11.60 19.77 6.55
CA THR A 859 12.31 20.29 5.37
C THR A 859 11.98 21.74 5.03
N THR A 860 10.81 22.24 5.43
CA THR A 860 10.32 23.59 5.07
C THR A 860 10.33 24.57 6.24
N GLU A 861 10.48 24.06 7.47
CA GLU A 861 10.45 24.84 8.68
C GLU A 861 11.78 25.56 8.94
N GLN A 862 11.73 26.84 9.35
CA GLN A 862 12.92 27.59 9.73
C GLN A 862 13.65 26.91 10.89
N GLU A 863 14.99 26.91 10.84
CA GLU A 863 15.84 26.38 11.91
C GLU A 863 15.55 27.04 13.26
N VAL A 864 15.67 26.25 14.33
CA VAL A 864 15.48 26.73 15.69
C VAL A 864 16.70 27.54 16.11
N ASP A 865 16.46 28.74 16.62
CA ASP A 865 17.48 29.65 17.14
C ASP A 865 18.33 28.98 18.25
N PRO A 866 19.64 28.75 18.01
CA PRO A 866 20.53 28.12 18.98
C PRO A 866 20.60 28.85 20.33
N GLU A 867 20.45 30.18 20.36
CA GLU A 867 20.50 30.94 21.61
C GLU A 867 19.33 30.62 22.53
N LYS A 868 18.16 30.26 21.98
CA LYS A 868 17.01 29.82 22.79
C LYS A 868 17.27 28.45 23.43
N ILE A 869 17.85 27.54 22.67
CA ILE A 869 18.25 26.20 23.15
C ILE A 869 19.25 26.37 24.31
N ARG A 870 20.28 27.18 24.08
CA ARG A 870 21.29 27.52 25.10
C ARG A 870 20.66 28.11 26.35
N HIS A 871 19.79 29.10 26.20
CA HIS A 871 19.17 29.77 27.34
C HIS A 871 18.37 28.79 28.23
N ILE A 872 17.56 27.91 27.63
CA ILE A 872 16.78 26.90 28.37
C ILE A 872 17.69 25.93 29.12
N ALA A 873 18.75 25.44 28.47
CA ALA A 873 19.72 24.55 29.11
C ALA A 873 20.46 25.22 30.28
N LEU A 874 20.93 26.46 30.10
CA LEU A 874 21.59 27.23 31.17
C LEU A 874 20.63 27.55 32.32
N GLN A 875 19.35 27.81 32.03
CA GLN A 875 18.34 28.01 33.05
C GLN A 875 18.11 26.74 33.88
N TYR A 876 18.14 25.56 33.26
CA TYR A 876 18.07 24.29 33.98
C TYR A 876 19.24 24.14 34.97
N TYR A 877 20.47 24.41 34.55
CA TYR A 877 21.63 24.40 35.45
C TYR A 877 21.53 25.46 36.56
N ALA A 878 20.98 26.63 36.26
CA ALA A 878 20.72 27.65 37.26
C ALA A 878 19.67 27.20 38.29
N GLU A 879 18.69 26.39 37.90
CA GLU A 879 17.67 25.82 38.79
C GLU A 879 18.21 24.67 39.65
N THR A 880 19.18 23.93 39.13
CA THR A 880 19.76 22.73 39.77
C THR A 880 21.16 22.95 40.32
N TYR A 881 21.55 24.21 40.50
CA TYR A 881 22.92 24.63 40.81
C TYR A 881 23.47 24.05 42.12
N SER A 882 22.61 23.77 43.11
CA SER A 882 23.00 23.19 44.40
C SER A 882 23.58 21.78 44.25
N GLY A 883 23.21 21.05 43.18
CA GLY A 883 23.66 19.67 42.97
C GLY A 883 25.18 19.51 42.79
N GLY A 884 25.92 20.61 42.61
CA GLY A 884 27.37 20.58 42.43
C GLY A 884 27.83 19.99 41.10
N LEU A 885 26.92 19.99 40.11
CA LEU A 885 27.15 19.47 38.76
C LEU A 885 28.17 20.29 37.98
N ILE A 886 28.09 21.62 38.11
CA ILE A 886 29.13 22.54 37.69
C ILE A 886 29.84 22.96 38.97
N GLN A 887 31.02 22.41 39.20
CA GLN A 887 31.75 22.57 40.44
C GLN A 887 31.95 24.04 40.80
N GLY A 888 31.61 24.39 42.05
CA GLY A 888 31.68 25.72 42.60
C GLY A 888 30.37 26.50 42.52
N LEU A 889 29.41 26.13 41.67
CA LEU A 889 28.08 26.78 41.68
C LEU A 889 27.32 26.50 42.98
N GLU A 890 27.47 25.29 43.54
CA GLU A 890 26.80 24.86 44.77
C GLU A 890 27.14 25.72 45.99
N LEU A 891 28.26 26.46 45.93
CA LEU A 891 28.69 27.37 46.99
C LEU A 891 27.90 28.70 47.00
N LEU A 892 27.09 28.98 45.98
CA LEU A 892 26.27 30.19 45.92
C LEU A 892 25.08 30.09 46.89
N GLU A 893 24.88 31.14 47.71
CA GLU A 893 23.72 31.20 48.61
C GLU A 893 22.39 31.46 47.88
N ARG A 894 22.46 31.98 46.65
CA ARG A 894 21.29 32.38 45.85
C ARG A 894 21.36 31.76 44.47
N LYS A 895 20.18 31.52 43.89
CA LYS A 895 20.02 31.03 42.52
C LYS A 895 20.79 31.92 41.53
N PRO A 896 21.77 31.37 40.77
CA PRO A 896 22.46 32.11 39.72
C PRO A 896 21.53 32.43 38.55
N SER A 897 21.87 33.43 37.74
CA SER A 897 21.25 33.66 36.43
C SER A 897 21.87 32.73 35.37
N ALA A 898 21.19 32.56 34.22
CA ALA A 898 21.75 31.82 33.10
C ALA A 898 23.11 32.38 32.61
N SER A 899 23.32 33.70 32.73
CA SER A 899 24.59 34.33 32.41
C SER A 899 25.68 33.98 33.42
N ASP A 900 25.35 33.89 34.71
CA ASP A 900 26.32 33.42 35.72
C ASP A 900 26.77 32.01 35.36
N VAL A 901 25.82 31.09 35.12
CA VAL A 901 26.12 29.70 34.75
C VAL A 901 27.02 29.62 33.52
N ALA A 902 26.79 30.46 32.51
CA ALA A 902 27.66 30.53 31.33
C ALA A 902 29.10 30.93 31.68
N ASP A 903 29.29 31.91 32.58
CA ASP A 903 30.62 32.34 33.04
C ASP A 903 31.36 31.20 33.76
N PHE A 904 30.66 30.41 34.58
CA PHE A 904 31.24 29.25 35.27
C PHE A 904 31.59 28.12 34.31
N LEU A 905 30.73 27.80 33.35
CA LEU A 905 30.98 26.75 32.35
C LEU A 905 32.18 27.07 31.46
N GLN A 906 32.32 28.34 31.06
CA GLN A 906 33.46 28.81 30.26
C GLN A 906 34.76 28.93 31.08
N GLY A 907 34.69 28.70 32.39
CA GLY A 907 35.82 28.87 33.29
C GLY A 907 36.27 30.32 33.45
N ALA A 908 35.44 31.31 33.07
CA ALA A 908 35.81 32.73 33.09
C ALA A 908 36.17 33.21 34.51
N VAL A 909 35.46 32.69 35.52
CA VAL A 909 35.73 32.98 36.94
C VAL A 909 37.12 32.46 37.34
N ALA A 910 37.45 31.22 36.98
CA ALA A 910 38.77 30.63 37.25
C ALA A 910 39.88 31.30 36.41
N GLU A 911 39.61 31.63 35.15
CA GLU A 911 40.54 32.35 34.27
C GLU A 911 40.89 33.74 34.83
N SER A 912 39.92 34.46 35.39
CA SER A 912 40.18 35.74 36.06
C SER A 912 41.19 35.60 37.21
N TRP A 913 41.15 34.48 37.95
CA TRP A 913 42.13 34.16 38.98
C TRP A 913 43.50 33.80 38.40
N TYR A 914 43.56 32.92 37.41
CA TYR A 914 44.82 32.54 36.75
C TYR A 914 45.54 33.74 36.12
N LEU A 915 44.79 34.67 35.52
CA LEU A 915 45.35 35.90 34.96
C LEU A 915 45.93 36.81 36.05
N ALA A 916 45.23 36.93 37.18
CA ALA A 916 45.67 37.73 38.32
C ALA A 916 46.95 37.19 38.98
N VAL A 917 47.14 35.86 39.06
CA VAL A 917 48.34 35.20 39.63
C VAL A 917 49.48 35.09 38.61
N GLY A 918 49.17 34.91 37.32
CA GLY A 918 50.09 34.51 36.26
C GLY A 918 50.88 35.65 35.59
N LYS A 919 50.26 36.34 34.61
CA LYS A 919 50.97 37.20 33.64
C LYS A 919 50.34 38.58 33.36
N ALA A 920 49.12 38.87 33.83
CA ALA A 920 48.50 40.18 33.66
C ALA A 920 48.31 40.86 35.02
N LYS A 921 48.76 42.12 35.16
CA LYS A 921 48.42 42.95 36.32
C LYS A 921 46.96 43.41 36.32
N ASP A 922 46.20 43.03 35.29
CA ASP A 922 44.78 43.38 35.16
C ASP A 922 43.95 42.43 36.02
N LYS A 923 43.26 43.02 37.01
CA LYS A 923 42.40 42.32 37.96
C LYS A 923 40.95 42.74 37.80
N LYS A 924 40.62 43.47 36.73
CA LYS A 924 39.30 44.07 36.55
C LYS A 924 38.19 43.02 36.60
N ASP A 925 38.35 41.92 35.88
CA ASP A 925 37.34 40.86 35.82
C ASP A 925 37.24 40.12 37.17
N LEU A 926 38.38 39.88 37.84
CA LEU A 926 38.39 39.30 39.19
C LEU A 926 37.66 40.20 40.20
N ILE A 927 37.84 41.52 40.12
CA ILE A 927 37.14 42.50 40.97
C ILE A 927 35.64 42.50 40.66
N ASP A 928 35.25 42.41 39.38
CA ASP A 928 33.85 42.33 38.99
C ASP A 928 33.16 41.09 39.57
N TYR A 929 33.79 39.92 39.47
CA TYR A 929 33.29 38.68 40.08
C TYR A 929 33.27 38.72 41.62
N ILE A 930 34.26 39.36 42.26
CA ILE A 930 34.24 39.60 43.71
C ILE A 930 33.07 40.50 44.11
N ASN A 931 32.77 41.55 43.34
CA ASN A 931 31.63 42.43 43.61
C ASN A 931 30.29 41.72 43.37
N ARG A 932 30.23 40.82 42.39
CA ARG A 932 29.02 40.08 42.01
C ARG A 932 28.69 38.94 42.97
N PHE A 933 29.67 38.14 43.38
CA PHE A 933 29.46 36.94 44.20
C PHE A 933 29.96 37.04 45.65
N GLY A 934 30.78 38.06 45.96
CA GLY A 934 31.39 38.24 47.26
C GLY A 934 32.74 37.51 47.41
N TRP A 935 33.63 38.08 48.22
CA TRP A 935 34.98 37.53 48.41
C TRP A 935 35.00 36.17 49.12
N GLN A 936 34.00 35.88 49.98
CA GLN A 936 33.90 34.61 50.69
C GLN A 936 33.65 33.44 49.74
N PHE A 937 32.69 33.62 48.82
CA PHE A 937 32.43 32.69 47.73
C PHE A 937 33.67 32.52 46.88
N MET A 938 34.27 33.61 46.40
CA MET A 938 35.45 33.56 45.52
C MET A 938 36.61 32.81 46.17
N ARG A 939 36.83 32.98 47.48
CA ARG A 939 37.84 32.21 48.22
C ARG A 939 37.59 30.72 48.14
N GLN A 940 36.37 30.27 48.46
CA GLN A 940 36.00 28.85 48.46
C GLN A 940 36.05 28.28 47.03
N TYR A 941 35.51 29.02 46.07
CA TYR A 941 35.52 28.65 44.65
C TYR A 941 36.94 28.45 44.12
N ILE A 942 37.84 29.41 44.36
CA ILE A 942 39.22 29.35 43.90
C ILE A 942 39.94 28.16 44.52
N ASP A 943 39.80 27.96 45.82
CA ASP A 943 40.46 26.84 46.52
C ASP A 943 39.96 25.48 46.02
N LEU A 944 38.66 25.36 45.74
CA LEU A 944 38.04 24.13 45.22
C LEU A 944 38.44 23.84 43.75
N THR A 945 38.37 24.84 42.89
CA THR A 945 38.42 24.64 41.42
C THR A 945 39.81 24.84 40.83
N CYS A 946 40.63 25.74 41.38
CA CYS A 946 41.89 26.16 40.77
C CYS A 946 43.13 25.41 41.28
N TYR A 947 43.01 24.58 42.32
CA TYR A 947 44.15 23.90 42.96
C TYR A 947 43.98 22.37 43.02
N TYR A 948 45.07 21.62 42.82
CA TYR A 948 45.13 20.19 43.14
C TYR A 948 45.12 20.00 44.67
N GLN A 949 44.71 18.82 45.12
CA GLN A 949 44.88 18.46 46.54
C GLN A 949 46.38 18.38 46.87
N THR A 950 46.83 19.26 47.76
CA THR A 950 48.20 19.34 48.28
C THR A 950 48.27 18.82 49.72
N SER A 951 49.45 18.87 50.34
CA SER A 951 49.57 18.60 51.78
C SER A 951 48.62 19.49 52.59
N GLU A 952 48.19 19.00 53.75
CA GLU A 952 47.24 19.73 54.62
C GLU A 952 47.81 21.10 55.04
N GLU A 953 49.12 21.18 55.26
CA GLU A 953 49.85 22.40 55.62
C GLU A 953 49.86 23.44 54.47
N ASP A 954 50.15 23.00 53.24
CA ASP A 954 50.13 23.88 52.06
C ASP A 954 48.71 24.39 51.76
N SER A 955 47.71 23.53 51.94
CA SER A 955 46.30 23.86 51.71
C SER A 955 45.80 24.90 52.71
N GLN A 956 46.08 24.72 54.01
CA GLN A 956 45.72 25.68 55.05
C GLN A 956 46.42 27.03 54.86
N THR A 957 47.71 27.02 54.52
CA THR A 957 48.49 28.22 54.26
C THR A 957 47.92 29.01 53.07
N ARG A 958 47.63 28.32 51.96
CA ARG A 958 47.00 28.92 50.77
C ARG A 958 45.62 29.50 51.10
N ALA A 959 44.77 28.76 51.81
CA ALA A 959 43.42 29.19 52.14
C ALA A 959 43.39 30.44 53.02
N GLN A 960 44.37 30.62 53.91
CA GLN A 960 44.55 31.82 54.72
C GLN A 960 45.07 33.00 53.89
N CYS A 961 46.07 32.77 53.04
CA CYS A 961 46.56 33.79 52.09
C CYS A 961 45.47 34.28 51.12
N LEU A 962 44.62 33.38 50.61
CA LEU A 962 43.48 33.72 49.75
C LEU A 962 42.47 34.60 50.47
N LYS A 963 42.15 34.27 51.73
CA LYS A 963 41.26 35.08 52.57
C LYS A 963 41.77 36.51 52.69
N ASP A 964 42.99 36.68 53.17
CA ASP A 964 43.56 38.00 53.45
C ASP A 964 43.70 38.86 52.18
N PHE A 965 44.02 38.23 51.05
CA PHE A 965 44.13 38.92 49.77
C PHE A 965 42.78 39.34 49.19
N LEU A 966 41.81 38.43 49.10
CA LEU A 966 40.50 38.70 48.50
C LEU A 966 39.68 39.69 49.34
N GLU A 967 39.77 39.61 50.67
CA GLU A 967 39.12 40.56 51.58
C GLU A 967 39.68 41.98 51.37
N LYS A 968 41.01 42.14 51.33
CA LYS A 968 41.65 43.44 51.04
C LYS A 968 41.33 43.95 49.64
N LEU A 969 41.32 43.06 48.63
CA LEU A 969 41.00 43.42 47.26
C LEU A 969 39.53 43.89 47.11
N SER A 970 38.62 43.34 47.90
CA SER A 970 37.21 43.78 47.94
C SER A 970 37.03 45.19 48.52
N CYS A 971 37.92 45.62 49.42
CA CYS A 971 37.91 46.97 50.00
C CYS A 971 38.77 47.97 49.22
N ASN A 972 39.82 47.50 48.53
CA ASN A 972 40.78 48.31 47.78
C ASN A 972 41.16 47.63 46.45
N SER A 973 40.62 48.16 45.35
CA SER A 973 40.88 47.66 43.99
C SER A 973 42.33 47.78 43.51
N GLN A 974 43.20 48.51 44.24
CA GLN A 974 44.63 48.64 43.93
C GLN A 974 45.53 47.64 44.66
N GLU A 975 45.00 46.77 45.52
CA GLU A 975 45.78 45.79 46.28
C GLU A 975 46.63 44.90 45.35
N ARG A 976 47.91 44.68 45.67
CA ARG A 976 48.86 43.93 44.82
C ARG A 976 49.18 42.56 45.40
N ILE A 977 49.39 41.57 44.53
CA ILE A 977 49.94 40.27 44.97
C ILE A 977 51.43 40.48 45.24
N THR A 978 51.83 40.34 46.50
CA THR A 978 53.24 40.45 46.93
C THR A 978 54.02 39.19 46.55
N SER A 979 55.36 39.24 46.60
CA SER A 979 56.21 38.09 46.24
C SER A 979 55.86 36.83 47.05
N ASN A 980 55.61 36.99 48.36
CA ASN A 980 55.27 35.89 49.27
C ASN A 980 53.90 35.27 48.95
N LEU A 981 52.91 36.10 48.60
CA LEU A 981 51.60 35.61 48.17
C LEU A 981 51.67 34.87 46.83
N ASN A 982 52.52 35.34 45.92
CA ASN A 982 52.68 34.70 44.61
C ASN A 982 53.29 33.29 44.72
N GLU A 983 54.25 33.10 45.63
CA GLU A 983 54.83 31.79 45.92
C GLU A 983 53.77 30.83 46.50
N ALA A 984 53.00 31.28 47.50
CA ALA A 984 51.91 30.50 48.09
C ALA A 984 50.80 30.15 47.08
N PHE A 985 50.45 31.08 46.17
CA PHE A 985 49.40 30.86 45.17
C PHE A 985 49.83 30.01 43.97
N ARG A 986 51.13 29.73 43.79
CA ARG A 986 51.61 28.86 42.70
C ARG A 986 51.72 27.39 43.11
N ILE A 987 51.83 27.10 44.41
CA ILE A 987 51.91 25.73 44.91
C ILE A 987 50.58 25.02 44.66
N GLY A 988 50.63 23.92 43.90
CA GLY A 988 49.46 23.11 43.58
C GLY A 988 48.45 23.76 42.63
N LEU A 989 48.77 24.91 42.02
CA LEU A 989 47.88 25.57 41.05
C LEU A 989 47.71 24.66 39.83
N LYS A 990 46.46 24.37 39.45
CA LYS A 990 46.18 23.57 38.25
C LYS A 990 46.70 24.30 37.02
N VAL A 991 47.34 23.57 36.12
CA VAL A 991 47.78 24.13 34.83
C VAL A 991 46.52 24.35 33.98
N LYS A 992 46.46 25.48 33.27
CA LYS A 992 45.31 25.89 32.43
C LYS A 992 44.78 24.67 31.64
N TYR A 993 43.50 24.33 31.84
CA TYR A 993 42.79 23.31 31.05
C TYR A 993 42.61 23.78 29.61
#